data_AF-A0A6L5QNH7-F1
#
_entry.id   AF-A0A6L5QNH7-F1
#
_cell.length_a   1.000
_cell.length_b   1.000
_cell.length_c   1.000
_cell.angle_alpha   90.00
_cell.angle_beta   90.00
_cell.angle_gamma   90.00
#
_symmetry.space_group_name_H-M   'P 1'
#
loop_
_entity.id
_entity.type
_entity.pdbx_description
1 polymer ?
#
loop_
_entity_poly.entity_id
_entity_poly.type
_entity_poly.pdbx_seq_one_letter_code
_entity_poly.pdbx_strand_id
1 'polypeptide(L)'
;MTSQAPVAPAATDNSPLGSVMALAVKGQLSIADLFGAAAVLQESGQLPAAIALYRAWIDHAQSPLVYAACFNLAVVLSNSGDDVAAEAVLHKAIAQNPNFVEARLNLGTLLERTGRPDQALAMWRAILTDPIEPDVKSNRTLYLQTLNNLGRLLEIQKRYPDAEAMLATSLRVDPQQANVMTHWVHLRQKQCEWPVYHGLENVSVATMMEGTSALAMLSASADPAQQLAAAKRFVSEKINAAVAPLTGQHGYGHQRLRIGYLSSDFCSHAVSILTAELYELHDRSKFEVYAFSWSREDGSPIRARVVKAMDHYIRIDQLNDEQAARAIRAHEIDILVDLHGLTLGARPQILAYRPAPVQLTYLGFPGSTGLPGVDYVIADEFLITPEMTAHFSEKPLYLPDTFQINDRQRAIAPTPTRASVNLPDEAFVFCSFNNNFKFTPDLFSTWMNILRRVPHSVLWLVADYPEVRENLYRYAEQAGIDRQRIIFNGRAVPAEYLARYQLADLFLDTFPFNAGTTASDALWAGLPLLTCAGQTFSSRMAGSLLRAVDLPQLITYNFADYEDKAVELANHPQRIAAMKRQLSANRLTCALFDSPRFVRNMEAALQKVAKPAAPRLAAPEHAVRPQEPSQPAEPVRIDQIPIVTVSYNTPDLIEGLLRTLRQFYRNRVYVIDGSNPDVAETIRAVTAGYDNVEFIPFGYNIHHGPGMAWAIGHLGLSGEVLFLDSDVEVLKPGFLESLHAALRPGMYGVGCVLRVDELGNDRPQDGAVPYLYPACMLTNIEVVRQWPLPIKHGAPMIPTMLALHAADAGHLIASLDWVEEDFARQPKRHYLKHDWQGTVIRTGGYHYDLPSATTTVNTDLLHFMPAAARKIVEIGCGDGAFAKAYKQRNPICNYTGVETDPARAQAARPHCDFVFNTDLEHAGPDFWDHVRHADTWVFDETLEQMDDPWRMLQKIRANIAPGGKLVLTIRNFQHWSLQARLNAGDLRYGTQGLELSRKRLFTRGAALEMLQSAGFQISGGSARINDEPAREKYLPAIRLMAGASGIDPVVAVEDALPWQYLVIAVAA
;
A
#
# COMPACT_ATOMS: atom_id res chain seq x y z
N MET A 1 38.72 3.09 -44.60
CA MET A 1 38.50 3.87 -45.83
C MET A 1 38.65 5.34 -45.48
N THR A 2 39.61 6.01 -46.10
CA THR A 2 39.97 7.42 -45.87
C THR A 2 38.83 8.34 -46.32
N SER A 3 38.09 8.89 -45.34
CA SER A 3 37.03 9.87 -45.59
C SER A 3 37.66 11.25 -45.77
N GLN A 4 37.50 11.82 -46.96
CA GLN A 4 37.95 13.17 -47.34
C GLN A 4 37.34 14.24 -46.43
N ALA A 5 38.15 15.23 -46.05
CA ALA A 5 37.68 16.44 -45.37
C ALA A 5 36.69 17.20 -46.28
N PRO A 6 35.60 17.78 -45.73
CA PRO A 6 34.69 18.58 -46.54
C PRO A 6 35.40 19.87 -46.99
N VAL A 7 35.46 20.05 -48.31
CA VAL A 7 35.97 21.25 -48.97
C VAL A 7 34.99 22.40 -48.73
N ALA A 8 35.50 23.56 -48.30
CA ALA A 8 34.72 24.79 -48.15
C ALA A 8 34.02 25.15 -49.48
N PRO A 9 32.77 25.64 -49.46
CA PRO A 9 32.07 26.02 -50.70
C PRO A 9 32.86 27.12 -51.40
N ALA A 10 33.11 26.93 -52.70
CA ALA A 10 33.79 27.91 -53.53
C ALA A 10 33.03 29.24 -53.54
N ALA A 11 33.74 30.36 -53.66
CA ALA A 11 33.24 31.74 -53.63
C ALA A 11 32.26 32.14 -54.78
N THR A 12 31.60 31.17 -55.41
CA THR A 12 30.65 31.33 -56.53
C THR A 12 29.28 30.70 -56.25
N ASP A 13 29.02 30.21 -55.04
CA ASP A 13 27.70 29.71 -54.65
C ASP A 13 26.73 30.87 -54.36
N ASN A 14 25.77 31.08 -55.27
CA ASN A 14 24.71 32.10 -55.18
C ASN A 14 23.57 31.72 -54.22
N SER A 15 23.72 30.65 -53.44
CA SER A 15 22.78 30.33 -52.37
C SER A 15 22.79 31.43 -51.27
N PRO A 16 21.69 31.60 -50.51
CA PRO A 16 21.67 32.48 -49.35
C PRO A 16 22.80 32.16 -48.35
N LEU A 17 23.21 30.89 -48.25
CA LEU A 17 24.27 30.44 -47.37
C LEU A 17 25.67 30.82 -47.87
N GLY A 18 25.91 30.67 -49.18
CA GLY A 18 27.14 31.11 -49.84
C GLY A 18 27.35 32.63 -49.72
N SER A 19 26.25 33.39 -49.78
CA SER A 19 26.24 34.85 -49.57
C SER A 19 26.64 35.24 -48.14
N VAL A 20 26.10 34.56 -47.13
CA VAL A 20 26.44 34.80 -45.71
C VAL A 20 27.89 34.40 -45.40
N MET A 21 28.36 33.26 -45.92
CA MET A 21 29.75 32.83 -45.77
C MET A 21 30.73 33.83 -46.42
N ALA A 22 30.40 34.35 -47.61
CA ALA A 22 31.21 35.36 -48.28
C ALA A 22 31.28 36.68 -47.47
N LEU A 23 30.19 37.10 -46.83
CA LEU A 23 30.18 38.25 -45.93
C LEU A 23 31.03 38.00 -44.67
N ALA A 24 31.02 36.78 -44.11
CA ALA A 24 31.84 36.41 -42.96
C ALA A 24 33.34 36.48 -43.28
N VAL A 25 33.78 35.88 -44.40
CA VAL A 25 35.19 35.90 -44.83
C VAL A 25 35.67 37.30 -45.21
N LYS A 26 34.78 38.17 -45.71
CA LYS A 26 35.09 39.59 -45.97
C LYS A 26 35.10 40.46 -44.70
N GLY A 27 34.77 39.89 -43.53
CA GLY A 27 34.65 40.64 -42.27
C GLY A 27 33.47 41.63 -42.24
N GLN A 28 32.48 41.46 -43.12
CA GLN A 28 31.34 42.38 -43.31
C GLN A 28 30.03 41.88 -42.67
N LEU A 29 30.00 40.63 -42.21
CA LEU A 29 28.81 40.05 -41.56
C LEU A 29 28.69 40.58 -40.12
N SER A 30 27.53 41.11 -39.74
CA SER A 30 27.29 41.54 -38.36
C SER A 30 27.18 40.34 -37.40
N ILE A 31 27.39 40.55 -36.10
CA ILE A 31 27.24 39.47 -35.12
C ILE A 31 25.79 38.98 -34.98
N ALA A 32 24.82 39.86 -35.17
CA ALA A 32 23.40 39.51 -35.13
C ALA A 32 23.04 38.60 -36.32
N ASP A 33 23.52 38.96 -37.52
CA ASP A 33 23.31 38.15 -38.73
C ASP A 33 24.05 36.81 -38.64
N LEU A 34 25.25 36.79 -38.05
CA LEU A 34 25.97 35.55 -37.74
C LEU A 34 25.14 34.62 -36.86
N PHE A 35 24.60 35.12 -35.75
CA PHE A 35 23.81 34.31 -34.82
C PHE A 35 22.52 33.82 -35.45
N GLY A 36 21.81 34.66 -36.22
CA GLY A 36 20.62 34.25 -36.96
C GLY A 36 20.92 33.16 -38.00
N ALA A 37 21.96 33.36 -38.82
CA ALA A 37 22.33 32.38 -39.85
C ALA A 37 22.84 31.05 -39.25
N ALA A 38 23.63 31.11 -38.18
CA ALA A 38 24.11 29.91 -37.50
C ALA A 38 22.98 29.15 -36.80
N ALA A 39 22.00 29.85 -36.20
CA ALA A 39 20.82 29.21 -35.61
C ALA A 39 20.01 28.44 -36.67
N VAL A 40 19.75 29.03 -37.84
CA VAL A 40 19.07 28.34 -38.95
C VAL A 40 19.85 27.10 -39.42
N LEU A 41 21.17 27.19 -39.48
CA LEU A 41 22.03 26.06 -39.82
C LEU A 41 21.96 24.93 -38.78
N GLN A 42 21.94 25.27 -37.50
CA GLN A 42 21.81 24.31 -36.41
C GLN A 42 20.43 23.63 -36.41
N GLU A 43 19.35 24.39 -36.59
CA GLU A 43 17.98 23.87 -36.71
C GLU A 43 17.83 22.94 -37.92
N SER A 44 18.55 23.23 -39.00
CA SER A 44 18.59 22.41 -40.21
C SER A 44 19.53 21.19 -40.11
N GLY A 45 20.13 20.93 -38.93
CA GLY A 45 21.07 19.82 -38.71
C GLY A 45 22.44 19.98 -39.38
N GLN A 46 22.74 21.14 -39.96
CA GLN A 46 23.97 21.42 -40.69
C GLN A 46 25.08 21.95 -39.76
N LEU A 47 25.38 21.21 -38.70
CA LEU A 47 26.38 21.59 -37.69
C LEU A 47 27.76 21.92 -38.29
N PRO A 48 28.31 21.16 -39.28
CA PRO A 48 29.59 21.49 -39.88
C PRO A 48 29.59 22.86 -40.58
N ALA A 49 28.48 23.25 -41.20
CA ALA A 49 28.35 24.54 -41.86
C ALA A 49 28.25 25.69 -40.83
N ALA A 50 27.53 25.49 -39.73
CA ALA A 50 27.50 26.45 -38.62
C ALA A 50 28.89 26.65 -38.00
N ILE A 51 29.62 25.56 -37.76
CA ILE A 51 31.01 25.59 -37.26
C ILE A 51 31.92 26.35 -38.23
N ALA A 52 31.83 26.05 -39.54
CA ALA A 52 32.61 26.74 -40.56
C ALA A 52 32.30 28.24 -40.60
N LEU A 53 31.02 28.62 -40.49
CA LEU A 53 30.58 30.02 -40.50
C LEU A 53 31.11 30.78 -39.28
N TYR A 54 30.99 30.20 -38.08
CA TYR A 54 31.55 30.79 -36.86
C TYR A 54 33.08 30.95 -36.96
N ARG A 55 33.80 29.94 -37.43
CA ARG A 55 35.26 30.01 -37.61
C ARG A 55 35.64 31.12 -38.60
N ALA A 56 34.99 31.14 -39.78
CA ALA A 56 35.23 32.17 -40.78
C ALA A 56 34.99 33.58 -40.24
N TRP A 57 33.92 33.78 -39.46
CA TRP A 57 33.65 35.07 -38.83
C TRP A 57 34.68 35.42 -37.76
N ILE A 58 35.03 34.50 -36.86
CA ILE A 58 36.02 34.71 -35.79
C ILE A 58 37.40 35.06 -36.36
N ASP A 59 37.77 34.51 -37.50
CA ASP A 59 39.08 34.72 -38.12
C ASP A 59 39.19 36.06 -38.88
N HIS A 60 38.06 36.64 -39.34
CA HIS A 60 38.07 37.81 -40.22
C HIS A 60 37.36 39.05 -39.65
N ALA A 61 36.47 38.89 -38.66
CA ALA A 61 35.73 40.00 -38.09
C ALA A 61 36.60 40.83 -37.13
N GLN A 62 36.54 42.16 -37.26
CA GLN A 62 37.11 43.09 -36.29
C GLN A 62 35.99 43.57 -35.33
N SER A 63 35.68 42.77 -34.32
CA SER A 63 34.62 43.06 -33.36
C SER A 63 35.09 42.86 -31.91
N PRO A 64 34.67 43.72 -30.96
CA PRO A 64 34.90 43.47 -29.53
C PRO A 64 34.09 42.27 -29.00
N LEU A 65 33.12 41.76 -29.78
CA LEU A 65 32.22 40.67 -29.38
C LEU A 65 32.68 39.29 -29.86
N VAL A 66 33.96 39.14 -30.25
CA VAL A 66 34.50 37.84 -30.69
C VAL A 66 34.40 36.78 -29.61
N TYR A 67 34.45 37.15 -28.33
CA TYR A 67 34.27 36.21 -27.22
C TYR A 67 32.89 35.53 -27.25
N ALA A 68 31.83 36.26 -27.65
CA ALA A 68 30.46 35.74 -27.72
C ALA A 68 30.30 34.77 -28.91
N ALA A 69 30.94 35.08 -30.05
CA ALA A 69 31.01 34.15 -31.18
C ALA A 69 31.81 32.88 -30.84
N CYS A 70 32.93 33.00 -30.11
CA CYS A 70 33.69 31.86 -29.61
C CYS A 70 32.82 30.98 -28.70
N PHE A 71 32.09 31.56 -27.75
CA PHE A 71 31.21 30.80 -26.87
C PHE A 71 30.13 30.03 -27.63
N ASN A 72 29.42 30.67 -28.56
CA ASN A 72 28.42 29.99 -29.38
C ASN A 72 29.04 28.88 -30.24
N LEU A 73 30.22 29.12 -30.84
CA LEU A 73 30.98 28.08 -31.54
C LEU A 73 31.29 26.89 -30.62
N ALA A 74 31.72 27.13 -29.38
CA ALA A 74 32.01 26.05 -28.44
C ALA A 74 30.76 25.24 -28.08
N VAL A 75 29.59 25.87 -27.97
CA VAL A 75 28.31 25.18 -27.78
C VAL A 75 28.01 24.27 -28.98
N VAL A 76 28.18 24.77 -30.22
CA VAL A 76 27.98 23.94 -31.43
C VAL A 76 28.98 22.78 -31.49
N LEU A 77 30.25 23.03 -31.18
CA LEU A 77 31.30 22.00 -31.16
C LEU A 77 30.98 20.91 -30.13
N SER A 78 30.60 21.28 -28.91
CA SER A 78 30.13 20.36 -27.87
C SER A 78 28.92 19.54 -28.36
N ASN A 79 27.95 20.16 -29.03
CA ASN A 79 26.78 19.46 -29.58
C ASN A 79 27.15 18.51 -30.73
N SER A 80 28.25 18.78 -31.45
CA SER A 80 28.80 17.88 -32.47
C SER A 80 29.68 16.76 -31.93
N GLY A 81 29.95 16.74 -30.62
CA GLY A 81 30.81 15.76 -29.94
C GLY A 81 32.30 16.07 -29.96
N ASP A 82 32.71 17.23 -30.47
CA ASP A 82 34.11 17.69 -30.47
C ASP A 82 34.44 18.50 -29.20
N ASP A 83 34.48 17.79 -28.08
CA ASP A 83 34.73 18.37 -26.75
C ASP A 83 36.12 19.02 -26.64
N VAL A 84 37.11 18.49 -27.36
CA VAL A 84 38.48 19.04 -27.38
C VAL A 84 38.51 20.41 -28.04
N ALA A 85 37.88 20.54 -29.22
CA ALA A 85 37.78 21.84 -29.88
C ALA A 85 36.90 22.81 -29.10
N ALA A 86 35.79 22.34 -28.50
CA ALA A 86 34.93 23.16 -27.66
C ALA A 86 35.70 23.78 -26.49
N GLU A 87 36.52 22.99 -25.79
CA GLU A 87 37.35 23.46 -24.68
C GLU A 87 38.35 24.52 -25.11
N ALA A 88 39.07 24.29 -26.22
CA ALA A 88 40.03 25.25 -26.75
C ALA A 88 39.36 26.59 -27.10
N VAL A 89 38.16 26.56 -27.68
CA VAL A 89 37.40 27.76 -28.03
C VAL A 89 36.84 28.47 -26.79
N LEU A 90 36.42 27.74 -25.74
CA LEU A 90 36.02 28.35 -24.47
C LEU A 90 37.19 29.06 -23.79
N HIS A 91 38.39 28.47 -23.80
CA HIS A 91 39.59 29.16 -23.32
C HIS A 91 39.88 30.45 -24.10
N LYS A 92 39.69 30.44 -25.43
CA LYS A 92 39.82 31.66 -26.26
C LYS A 92 38.77 32.72 -25.88
N ALA A 93 37.52 32.32 -25.63
CA ALA A 93 36.46 33.23 -25.20
C ALA A 93 36.81 33.91 -23.86
N ILE A 94 37.26 33.12 -22.87
CA ILE A 94 37.65 33.62 -21.53
C ILE A 94 38.88 34.52 -21.62
N ALA A 95 39.86 34.18 -22.46
CA ALA A 95 41.05 35.01 -22.65
C ALA A 95 40.72 36.38 -23.28
N GLN A 96 39.74 36.44 -24.18
CA GLN A 96 39.29 37.69 -24.79
C GLN A 96 38.43 38.54 -23.85
N ASN A 97 37.57 37.92 -23.05
CA ASN A 97 36.78 38.60 -22.04
C ASN A 97 36.75 37.79 -20.73
N PRO A 98 37.67 38.08 -19.78
CA PRO A 98 37.71 37.41 -18.49
C PRO A 98 36.43 37.56 -17.65
N ASN A 99 35.63 38.60 -17.91
CA ASN A 99 34.37 38.86 -17.21
C ASN A 99 33.19 38.07 -17.78
N PHE A 100 33.39 37.27 -18.84
CA PHE A 100 32.32 36.50 -19.46
C PHE A 100 32.06 35.18 -18.73
N VAL A 101 31.23 35.26 -17.68
CA VAL A 101 30.93 34.18 -16.73
C VAL A 101 30.33 32.95 -17.41
N GLU A 102 29.50 33.11 -18.44
CA GLU A 102 28.84 32.04 -19.18
C GLU A 102 29.85 31.06 -19.79
N ALA A 103 30.95 31.57 -20.35
CA ALA A 103 32.01 30.73 -20.89
C ALA A 103 32.73 29.93 -19.79
N ARG A 104 32.92 30.52 -18.60
CA ARG A 104 33.53 29.85 -17.44
C ARG A 104 32.62 28.75 -16.89
N LEU A 105 31.31 29.00 -16.81
CA LEU A 105 30.30 28.01 -16.40
C LEU A 105 30.28 26.81 -17.35
N ASN A 106 30.25 27.07 -18.67
CA ASN A 106 30.24 26.02 -19.68
C ASN A 106 31.57 25.25 -19.72
N LEU A 107 32.70 25.93 -19.51
CA LEU A 107 34.00 25.25 -19.41
C LEU A 107 34.03 24.31 -18.20
N GLY A 108 33.55 24.74 -17.03
CA GLY A 108 33.44 23.85 -15.87
C GLY A 108 32.53 22.64 -16.15
N THR A 109 31.41 22.84 -16.86
CA THR A 109 30.49 21.75 -17.23
C THR A 109 31.15 20.76 -18.19
N LEU A 110 31.92 21.26 -19.16
CA LEU A 110 32.68 20.44 -20.10
C LEU A 110 33.79 19.66 -19.40
N LEU A 111 34.52 20.30 -18.48
CA LEU A 111 35.56 19.66 -17.67
C LEU A 111 34.97 18.54 -16.80
N GLU A 112 33.80 18.75 -16.19
CA GLU A 112 33.11 17.71 -15.44
C GLU A 112 32.73 16.52 -16.33
N ARG A 113 32.04 16.76 -17.45
CA ARG A 113 31.58 15.69 -18.37
C ARG A 113 32.73 14.86 -18.92
N THR A 114 33.88 15.48 -19.11
CA THR A 114 35.11 14.83 -19.60
C THR A 114 35.97 14.22 -18.50
N GLY A 115 35.44 14.08 -17.28
CA GLY A 115 36.10 13.36 -16.18
C GLY A 115 37.15 14.15 -15.41
N ARG A 116 37.11 15.49 -15.45
CA ARG A 116 38.05 16.39 -14.76
C ARG A 116 37.36 17.23 -13.67
N PRO A 117 36.79 16.58 -12.63
CA PRO A 117 35.92 17.26 -11.66
C PRO A 117 36.64 18.31 -10.81
N ASP A 118 37.91 18.09 -10.44
CA ASP A 118 38.66 19.06 -9.64
C ASP A 118 38.94 20.36 -10.41
N GLN A 119 39.19 20.25 -11.72
CA GLN A 119 39.34 21.41 -12.60
C GLN A 119 38.00 22.13 -12.79
N ALA A 120 36.90 21.39 -12.92
CA ALA A 120 35.56 21.97 -12.96
C ALA A 120 35.23 22.77 -11.68
N LEU A 121 35.50 22.19 -10.51
CA LEU A 121 35.34 22.88 -9.23
C LEU A 121 36.21 24.12 -9.12
N ALA A 122 37.48 24.05 -9.53
CA ALA A 122 38.37 25.20 -9.55
C ALA A 122 37.84 26.31 -10.46
N MET A 123 37.37 25.95 -11.66
CA MET A 123 36.80 26.90 -12.63
C MET A 123 35.56 27.62 -12.08
N TRP A 124 34.62 26.88 -11.50
CA TRP A 124 33.41 27.48 -10.92
C TRP A 124 33.69 28.25 -9.62
N ARG A 125 34.65 27.83 -8.80
CA ARG A 125 35.07 28.60 -7.61
C ARG A 125 35.69 29.94 -8.01
N ALA A 126 36.49 29.96 -9.07
CA ALA A 126 37.12 31.18 -9.55
C ALA A 126 36.09 32.23 -10.01
N ILE A 127 34.90 31.82 -10.47
CA ILE A 127 33.78 32.75 -10.76
C ILE A 127 33.35 33.52 -9.51
N LEU A 128 33.43 32.91 -8.32
CA LEU A 128 33.00 33.52 -7.06
C LEU A 128 34.10 34.35 -6.37
N THR A 129 35.37 34.14 -6.74
CA THR A 129 36.52 34.77 -6.08
C THR A 129 37.22 35.82 -6.92
N ASP A 130 37.18 35.68 -8.25
CA ASP A 130 37.86 36.62 -9.14
C ASP A 130 37.12 37.97 -9.16
N PRO A 131 37.84 39.09 -9.30
CA PRO A 131 37.24 40.42 -9.43
C PRO A 131 36.62 40.59 -10.82
N ILE A 132 35.42 40.05 -11.00
CA ILE A 132 34.62 40.14 -12.23
C ILE A 132 33.74 41.40 -12.18
N GLU A 133 33.71 42.19 -13.25
CA GLU A 133 32.83 43.36 -13.36
C GLU A 133 31.80 43.22 -14.50
N PRO A 134 30.48 43.37 -14.21
CA PRO A 134 29.89 43.51 -12.87
C PRO A 134 30.01 42.22 -12.04
N ASP A 135 30.04 42.35 -10.70
CA ASP A 135 30.14 41.20 -9.78
C ASP A 135 29.08 40.15 -10.14
N VAL A 136 29.47 38.87 -10.23
CA VAL A 136 28.55 37.77 -10.53
C VAL A 136 27.36 37.75 -9.56
N LYS A 137 27.54 38.19 -8.32
CA LYS A 137 26.45 38.32 -7.32
C LYS A 137 25.35 39.29 -7.74
N SER A 138 25.66 40.26 -8.59
CA SER A 138 24.67 41.16 -9.18
C SER A 138 23.81 40.48 -10.26
N ASN A 139 24.32 39.39 -10.86
CA ASN A 139 23.57 38.54 -11.79
C ASN A 139 23.04 37.29 -11.06
N ARG A 140 21.83 37.41 -10.51
CA ARG A 140 21.17 36.37 -9.70
C ARG A 140 21.18 34.99 -10.36
N THR A 141 20.90 34.90 -11.65
CA THR A 141 20.81 33.61 -12.37
C THR A 141 22.16 32.90 -12.45
N LEU A 142 23.21 33.61 -12.87
CA LEU A 142 24.55 33.02 -13.01
C LEU A 142 25.16 32.67 -11.66
N TYR A 143 24.90 33.48 -10.64
CA TYR A 143 25.37 33.21 -9.27
C TYR A 143 24.74 31.93 -8.70
N LEU A 144 23.41 31.78 -8.81
CA LEU A 144 22.70 30.57 -8.40
C LEU A 144 23.19 29.33 -9.17
N GLN A 145 23.35 29.43 -10.49
CA GLN A 145 23.86 28.33 -11.31
C GLN A 145 25.27 27.89 -10.88
N THR A 146 26.15 28.85 -10.58
CA THR A 146 27.52 28.57 -10.10
C THR A 146 27.50 27.83 -8.77
N LEU A 147 26.73 28.32 -7.79
CA LEU A 147 26.61 27.71 -6.46
C LEU A 147 26.02 26.30 -6.54
N ASN A 148 24.99 26.10 -7.36
CA ASN A 148 24.31 24.82 -7.53
C ASN A 148 25.22 23.78 -8.21
N ASN A 149 25.98 24.18 -9.23
CA ASN A 149 26.97 23.31 -9.88
C ASN A 149 28.07 22.88 -8.92
N LEU A 150 28.62 23.83 -8.15
CA LEU A 150 29.60 23.55 -7.11
C LEU A 150 29.03 22.58 -6.07
N GLY A 151 27.89 22.90 -5.47
CA GLY A 151 27.28 22.08 -4.42
C GLY A 151 26.98 20.66 -4.88
N ARG A 152 26.43 20.48 -6.09
CA ARG A 152 26.16 19.16 -6.67
C ARG A 152 27.43 18.34 -6.88
N LEU A 153 28.47 18.92 -7.49
CA LEU A 153 29.70 18.19 -7.77
C LEU A 153 30.48 17.87 -6.48
N LEU A 154 30.47 18.79 -5.51
CA LEU A 154 31.03 18.55 -4.18
C LEU A 154 30.30 17.41 -3.46
N GLU A 155 28.96 17.33 -3.56
CA GLU A 155 28.21 16.20 -3.01
C GLU A 155 28.60 14.87 -3.68
N ILE A 156 28.73 14.85 -5.01
CA ILE A 156 29.16 13.64 -5.77
C ILE A 156 30.55 13.19 -5.34
N GLN A 157 31.47 14.14 -5.12
CA GLN A 157 32.80 13.88 -4.57
C GLN A 157 32.81 13.59 -3.05
N LYS A 158 31.63 13.60 -2.42
CA LYS A 158 31.42 13.34 -0.98
C LYS A 158 32.11 14.34 -0.06
N ARG A 159 32.32 15.57 -0.54
CA ARG A 159 32.79 16.73 0.23
C ARG A 159 31.61 17.43 0.86
N TYR A 160 30.93 16.75 1.78
CA TYR A 160 29.61 17.17 2.27
C TYR A 160 29.58 18.55 2.94
N PRO A 161 30.55 18.95 3.79
CA PRO A 161 30.53 20.29 4.40
C PRO A 161 30.64 21.41 3.35
N ASP A 162 31.53 21.24 2.37
CA ASP A 162 31.69 22.20 1.28
C ASP A 162 30.41 22.27 0.41
N ALA A 163 29.82 21.11 0.11
CA ALA A 163 28.58 21.02 -0.65
C ALA A 163 27.43 21.74 0.07
N GLU A 164 27.27 21.47 1.37
CA GLU A 164 26.26 22.08 2.21
C GLU A 164 26.42 23.61 2.25
N ALA A 165 27.65 24.11 2.41
CA ALA A 165 27.92 25.54 2.45
C ALA A 165 27.54 26.26 1.14
N MET A 166 27.83 25.64 -0.01
CA MET A 166 27.46 26.18 -1.32
C MET A 166 25.94 26.18 -1.53
N LEU A 167 25.26 25.07 -1.22
CA LEU A 167 23.81 24.98 -1.35
C LEU A 167 23.08 25.86 -0.34
N ALA A 168 23.61 26.03 0.87
CA ALA A 168 23.06 26.97 1.86
C ALA A 168 23.14 28.41 1.36
N THR A 169 24.27 28.79 0.75
CA THR A 169 24.43 30.11 0.14
C THR A 169 23.45 30.30 -1.01
N SER A 170 23.24 29.28 -1.84
CA SER A 170 22.25 29.31 -2.91
C SER A 170 20.83 29.52 -2.38
N LEU A 171 20.44 28.77 -1.33
CA LEU A 171 19.10 28.85 -0.73
C LEU A 171 18.85 30.18 0.01
N ARG A 172 19.88 30.87 0.50
CA ARG A 172 19.75 32.22 1.05
C ARG A 172 19.47 33.28 -0.04
N VAL A 173 19.92 33.04 -1.27
CA VAL A 173 19.65 33.92 -2.43
C VAL A 173 18.27 33.62 -3.02
N ASP A 174 17.91 32.33 -3.11
CA ASP A 174 16.59 31.90 -3.54
C ASP A 174 16.14 30.66 -2.76
N PRO A 175 15.21 30.81 -1.79
CA PRO A 175 14.72 29.68 -1.01
C PRO A 175 13.74 28.79 -1.80
N GLN A 176 13.21 29.25 -2.94
CA GLN A 176 12.23 28.52 -3.76
C GLN A 176 12.91 27.58 -4.77
N GLN A 177 13.96 26.88 -4.33
CA GLN A 177 14.70 25.91 -5.14
C GLN A 177 14.51 24.50 -4.60
N ALA A 178 13.37 23.87 -4.93
CA ALA A 178 13.00 22.55 -4.39
C ALA A 178 14.11 21.49 -4.57
N ASN A 179 14.72 21.38 -5.75
CA ASN A 179 15.83 20.45 -6.00
C ASN A 179 17.01 20.73 -5.04
N VAL A 180 17.40 21.99 -4.88
CA VAL A 180 18.52 22.36 -4.00
C VAL A 180 18.18 22.06 -2.53
N MET A 181 16.95 22.33 -2.11
CA MET A 181 16.46 22.00 -0.77
C MET A 181 16.56 20.49 -0.48
N THR A 182 16.17 19.64 -1.44
CA THR A 182 16.27 18.18 -1.27
C THR A 182 17.69 17.71 -0.96
N HIS A 183 18.68 18.27 -1.68
CA HIS A 183 20.08 17.96 -1.51
C HIS A 183 20.62 18.50 -0.18
N TRP A 184 20.32 19.76 0.14
CA TRP A 184 20.80 20.40 1.36
C TRP A 184 20.31 19.70 2.64
N VAL A 185 19.03 19.37 2.72
CA VAL A 185 18.47 18.60 3.86
C VAL A 185 19.16 17.24 4.00
N HIS A 186 19.31 16.52 2.90
CA HIS A 186 19.87 15.17 2.94
C HIS A 186 21.39 15.17 3.23
N LEU A 187 22.13 16.22 2.83
CA LEU A 187 23.52 16.42 3.23
C LEU A 187 23.67 16.56 4.74
N ARG A 188 22.79 17.33 5.40
CA ARG A 188 22.79 17.45 6.87
C ARG A 188 22.47 16.12 7.56
N GLN A 189 21.51 15.36 7.03
CA GLN A 189 21.25 13.99 7.52
C GLN A 189 22.47 13.07 7.37
N LYS A 190 23.11 13.03 6.19
CA LYS A 190 24.33 12.22 5.95
C LYS A 190 25.47 12.56 6.90
N GLN A 191 25.56 13.82 7.32
CA GLN A 191 26.59 14.34 8.21
C GLN A 191 26.24 14.19 9.71
N CYS A 192 25.04 13.71 10.04
CA CYS A 192 24.48 13.78 11.39
C CYS A 192 24.57 15.20 11.99
N GLU A 193 24.35 16.22 11.14
CA GLU A 193 24.38 17.61 11.55
C GLU A 193 22.98 18.01 12.03
N TRP A 194 22.83 18.12 13.36
CA TRP A 194 21.54 18.29 14.02
C TRP A 194 21.43 19.63 14.79
N PRO A 195 20.24 20.27 14.80
CA PRO A 195 19.02 19.87 14.10
C PRO A 195 19.13 20.00 12.57
N VAL A 196 18.51 19.07 11.84
CA VAL A 196 18.60 18.99 10.36
C VAL A 196 18.00 20.22 9.70
N TYR A 197 16.81 20.65 10.15
CA TYR A 197 16.04 21.76 9.58
C TYR A 197 16.42 23.12 10.17
N HIS A 198 17.71 23.39 10.29
CA HIS A 198 18.25 24.64 10.85
C HIS A 198 19.50 25.09 10.09
N GLY A 199 19.77 26.40 10.04
CA GLY A 199 20.95 26.98 9.37
C GLY A 199 20.65 27.82 8.13
N LEU A 200 19.38 27.94 7.74
CA LEU A 200 18.89 28.85 6.70
C LEU A 200 18.03 29.95 7.32
N GLU A 201 18.60 31.15 7.45
CA GLU A 201 17.86 32.33 7.90
C GLU A 201 16.69 32.64 6.94
N ASN A 202 15.53 33.00 7.49
CA ASN A 202 14.31 33.33 6.73
C ASN A 202 13.67 32.18 5.93
N VAL A 203 14.09 30.93 6.12
CA VAL A 203 13.40 29.74 5.57
C VAL A 203 12.73 29.00 6.70
N SER A 204 11.41 28.78 6.60
CA SER A 204 10.67 28.08 7.65
C SER A 204 10.99 26.58 7.66
N VAL A 205 10.85 25.93 8.82
CA VAL A 205 10.97 24.46 8.93
C VAL A 205 9.97 23.75 8.03
N ALA A 206 8.75 24.28 7.92
CA ALA A 206 7.72 23.76 7.03
C ALA A 206 8.20 23.75 5.57
N THR A 207 8.78 24.86 5.09
CA THR A 207 9.33 24.96 3.73
C THR A 207 10.49 23.99 3.50
N MET A 208 11.38 23.81 4.49
CA MET A 208 12.47 22.84 4.38
C MET A 208 11.94 21.40 4.34
N MET A 209 10.95 21.06 5.17
CA MET A 209 10.29 19.76 5.17
C MET A 209 9.54 19.49 3.86
N GLU A 210 8.84 20.49 3.32
CA GLU A 210 8.20 20.42 2.01
C GLU A 210 9.23 20.12 0.91
N GLY A 211 10.42 20.70 0.99
CA GLY A 211 11.53 20.44 0.06
C GLY A 211 12.35 19.17 0.34
N THR A 212 12.03 18.35 1.34
CA THR A 212 12.75 17.10 1.64
C THR A 212 12.43 16.01 0.60
N SER A 213 13.43 15.29 0.07
CA SER A 213 13.16 14.20 -0.90
C SER A 213 12.41 13.02 -0.27
N ALA A 214 11.74 12.20 -1.09
CA ALA A 214 11.02 11.00 -0.61
C ALA A 214 11.94 10.06 0.22
N LEU A 215 13.18 9.83 -0.23
CA LEU A 215 14.15 9.00 0.50
C LEU A 215 14.61 9.65 1.82
N ALA A 216 14.90 10.95 1.81
CA ALA A 216 15.29 11.67 3.03
C ALA A 216 14.15 11.75 4.05
N MET A 217 12.90 11.78 3.55
CA MET A 217 11.69 11.83 4.39
C MET A 217 11.52 10.56 5.22
N LEU A 218 12.01 9.40 4.75
CA LEU A 218 11.94 8.14 5.49
C LEU A 218 12.65 8.21 6.85
N SER A 219 13.74 8.98 6.93
CA SER A 219 14.44 9.25 8.19
C SER A 219 13.87 10.44 8.94
N ALA A 220 13.29 11.41 8.24
CA ALA A 220 12.85 12.66 8.84
C ALA A 220 11.48 12.57 9.53
N SER A 221 10.62 11.64 9.12
CA SER A 221 9.27 11.53 9.64
C SER A 221 8.83 10.09 9.84
N ALA A 222 8.22 9.85 11.01
CA ALA A 222 7.51 8.61 11.35
C ALA A 222 6.03 8.65 10.93
N ASP A 223 5.57 9.74 10.30
CA ASP A 223 4.20 9.89 9.80
C ASP A 223 4.08 9.32 8.38
N PRO A 224 3.30 8.24 8.17
CA PRO A 224 3.12 7.64 6.85
C PRO A 224 2.47 8.60 5.83
N ALA A 225 1.65 9.55 6.26
CA ALA A 225 1.05 10.54 5.38
C ALA A 225 2.09 11.51 4.82
N GLN A 226 3.06 11.94 5.65
CA GLN A 226 4.17 12.80 5.20
C GLN A 226 5.10 12.06 4.23
N GLN A 227 5.39 10.78 4.48
CA GLN A 227 6.17 9.96 3.55
C GLN A 227 5.47 9.81 2.18
N LEU A 228 4.16 9.52 2.18
CA LEU A 228 3.37 9.45 0.95
C LEU A 228 3.29 10.80 0.22
N ALA A 229 3.14 11.91 0.96
CA ALA A 229 3.09 13.24 0.38
C ALA A 229 4.41 13.60 -0.34
N ALA A 230 5.56 13.28 0.26
CA ALA A 230 6.86 13.48 -0.37
C ALA A 230 7.02 12.64 -1.65
N ALA A 231 6.54 11.39 -1.64
CA ALA A 231 6.51 10.54 -2.83
C ALA A 231 5.62 11.10 -3.94
N LYS A 232 4.37 11.48 -3.63
CA LYS A 232 3.42 12.07 -4.58
C LYS A 232 3.93 13.39 -5.17
N ARG A 233 4.60 14.21 -4.37
CA ARG A 233 5.20 15.46 -4.86
C ARG A 233 6.31 15.18 -5.87
N PHE A 234 7.22 14.26 -5.56
CA PHE A 234 8.24 13.82 -6.52
C PHE A 234 7.59 13.38 -7.84
N VAL A 235 6.52 12.60 -7.77
CA VAL A 235 5.77 12.16 -8.94
C VAL A 235 5.19 13.34 -9.72
N SER A 236 4.50 14.29 -9.07
CA SER A 236 3.91 15.44 -9.75
C SER A 236 4.93 16.38 -10.39
N GLU A 237 6.14 16.47 -9.84
CA GLU A 237 7.20 17.37 -10.33
C GLU A 237 8.04 16.75 -11.45
N LYS A 238 8.22 15.42 -11.42
CA LYS A 238 9.22 14.74 -12.27
C LYS A 238 8.62 13.80 -13.30
N ILE A 239 7.36 13.41 -13.15
CA ILE A 239 6.74 12.35 -13.97
C ILE A 239 5.60 12.92 -14.78
N ASN A 240 5.68 12.73 -16.10
CA ASN A 240 4.55 12.93 -16.98
C ASN A 240 3.61 11.73 -16.88
N ALA A 241 2.55 11.85 -16.07
CA ALA A 241 1.53 10.82 -15.91
C ALA A 241 0.51 10.78 -17.07
N ALA A 242 0.46 11.82 -17.91
CA ALA A 242 -0.47 11.94 -19.03
C ALA A 242 0.05 11.24 -20.30
N VAL A 243 0.70 10.08 -20.13
CA VAL A 243 1.21 9.26 -21.22
C VAL A 243 0.27 8.09 -21.50
N ALA A 244 0.10 7.73 -22.78
CA ALA A 244 -0.72 6.59 -23.14
C ALA A 244 -0.04 5.27 -22.69
N PRO A 245 -0.78 4.34 -22.06
CA PRO A 245 -0.21 3.06 -21.65
C PRO A 245 0.14 2.20 -22.88
N LEU A 246 1.32 1.55 -22.86
CA LEU A 246 1.80 0.67 -23.92
C LEU A 246 1.17 -0.74 -23.88
N THR A 247 0.55 -1.10 -22.76
CA THR A 247 -0.15 -2.38 -22.57
C THR A 247 -1.61 -2.17 -22.17
N GLY A 248 -2.46 -3.14 -22.54
CA GLY A 248 -3.87 -3.19 -22.16
C GLY A 248 -4.12 -3.96 -20.86
N GLN A 249 -5.36 -4.43 -20.67
CA GLN A 249 -5.76 -5.14 -19.45
C GLN A 249 -5.43 -6.64 -19.43
N HIS A 250 -4.85 -7.17 -20.51
CA HIS A 250 -4.56 -8.60 -20.68
C HIS A 250 -3.06 -8.90 -20.64
N GLY A 251 -2.71 -10.13 -20.23
CA GLY A 251 -1.37 -10.70 -20.39
C GLY A 251 -1.14 -11.28 -21.77
N TYR A 252 -0.03 -12.00 -21.94
CA TYR A 252 0.37 -12.55 -23.24
C TYR A 252 0.12 -14.05 -23.40
N GLY A 253 -0.08 -14.78 -22.30
CA GLY A 253 -0.39 -16.23 -22.34
C GLY A 253 0.80 -17.09 -22.75
N HIS A 254 2.00 -16.68 -22.36
CA HIS A 254 3.20 -17.48 -22.56
C HIS A 254 3.11 -18.81 -21.79
N GLN A 255 3.73 -19.86 -22.32
CA GLN A 255 3.83 -21.15 -21.60
C GLN A 255 4.60 -20.99 -20.29
N ARG A 256 5.60 -20.10 -20.27
CA ARG A 256 6.35 -19.68 -19.09
C ARG A 256 6.10 -18.20 -18.87
N LEU A 257 5.75 -17.81 -17.65
CA LEU A 257 5.49 -16.43 -17.30
C LEU A 257 6.78 -15.61 -17.39
N ARG A 258 6.76 -14.49 -18.13
CA ARG A 258 7.92 -13.62 -18.30
C ARG A 258 7.97 -12.57 -17.19
N ILE A 259 9.00 -12.64 -16.35
CA ILE A 259 9.25 -11.68 -15.27
C ILE A 259 10.41 -10.77 -15.69
N GLY A 260 10.18 -9.46 -15.71
CA GLY A 260 11.22 -8.46 -15.92
C GLY A 260 11.63 -7.78 -14.63
N TYR A 261 12.93 -7.71 -14.34
CA TYR A 261 13.48 -6.93 -13.24
C TYR A 261 14.13 -5.65 -13.78
N LEU A 262 13.64 -4.50 -13.33
CA LEU A 262 14.08 -3.17 -13.76
C LEU A 262 15.01 -2.56 -12.70
N SER A 263 16.29 -2.34 -13.03
CA SER A 263 17.24 -1.80 -12.04
C SER A 263 18.51 -1.16 -12.63
N SER A 264 18.97 -0.11 -11.93
CA SER A 264 20.31 0.47 -12.08
C SER A 264 21.36 -0.26 -11.21
N ASP A 265 20.94 -1.22 -10.40
CA ASP A 265 21.72 -1.74 -9.28
C ASP A 265 22.18 -3.20 -9.47
N PHE A 266 22.20 -3.71 -10.70
CA PHE A 266 22.83 -4.99 -11.07
C PHE A 266 24.35 -4.92 -11.05
N CYS A 267 24.91 -4.37 -9.98
CA CYS A 267 26.32 -4.14 -9.74
C CYS A 267 26.62 -4.41 -8.25
N SER A 268 27.79 -4.02 -7.74
CA SER A 268 28.11 -4.10 -6.31
C SER A 268 27.26 -3.14 -5.49
N HIS A 269 25.99 -3.50 -5.29
CA HIS A 269 24.95 -2.74 -4.59
C HIS A 269 24.09 -3.66 -3.72
N ALA A 270 23.45 -3.11 -2.68
CA ALA A 270 22.65 -3.85 -1.71
C ALA A 270 21.54 -4.69 -2.37
N VAL A 271 20.88 -4.17 -3.41
CA VAL A 271 19.86 -4.90 -4.17
C VAL A 271 20.42 -6.19 -4.75
N SER A 272 21.57 -6.14 -5.45
CA SER A 272 22.20 -7.35 -6.01
C SER A 272 22.72 -8.31 -4.95
N ILE A 273 23.23 -7.78 -3.83
CA ILE A 273 23.69 -8.59 -2.69
C ILE A 273 22.54 -9.43 -2.10
N LEU A 274 21.32 -8.89 -2.06
CA LEU A 274 20.14 -9.62 -1.59
C LEU A 274 19.54 -10.54 -2.65
N THR A 275 19.51 -10.09 -3.92
CA THR A 275 18.70 -10.71 -4.97
C THR A 275 19.46 -11.66 -5.90
N ALA A 276 20.79 -11.77 -5.84
CA ALA A 276 21.53 -12.62 -6.78
C ALA A 276 20.99 -14.06 -6.85
N GLU A 277 20.71 -14.66 -5.69
CA GLU A 277 20.17 -16.03 -5.62
C GLU A 277 18.67 -16.11 -5.99
N LEU A 278 17.90 -15.02 -5.87
CA LEU A 278 16.51 -14.96 -6.34
C LEU A 278 16.43 -15.37 -7.81
N TYR A 279 17.27 -14.74 -8.63
CA TYR A 279 17.29 -14.98 -10.06
C TYR A 279 17.75 -16.40 -10.39
N GLU A 280 18.71 -16.95 -9.63
CA GLU A 280 19.22 -18.31 -9.81
C GLU A 280 18.16 -19.38 -9.50
N LEU A 281 17.26 -19.10 -8.55
CA LEU A 281 16.32 -20.08 -8.01
C LEU A 281 14.96 -20.13 -8.72
N HIS A 282 14.63 -19.15 -9.56
CA HIS A 282 13.37 -19.17 -10.29
C HIS A 282 13.18 -20.46 -11.10
N ASP A 283 12.00 -21.09 -11.00
CA ASP A 283 11.67 -22.34 -11.69
C ASP A 283 11.55 -22.09 -13.20
N ARG A 284 12.62 -22.37 -13.94
CA ARG A 284 12.70 -22.16 -15.41
C ARG A 284 11.76 -23.04 -16.23
N SER A 285 11.07 -24.00 -15.60
CA SER A 285 9.97 -24.73 -16.23
C SER A 285 8.67 -23.91 -16.29
N LYS A 286 8.53 -22.91 -15.42
CA LYS A 286 7.33 -22.06 -15.29
C LYS A 286 7.58 -20.58 -15.57
N PHE A 287 8.81 -20.11 -15.42
CA PHE A 287 9.18 -18.72 -15.53
C PHE A 287 10.33 -18.51 -16.52
N GLU A 288 10.33 -17.35 -17.15
CA GLU A 288 11.44 -16.84 -17.96
C GLU A 288 11.84 -15.46 -17.41
N VAL A 289 13.12 -15.29 -17.07
CA VAL A 289 13.61 -14.19 -16.25
C VAL A 289 14.42 -13.20 -17.09
N TYR A 290 13.97 -11.95 -17.10
CA TYR A 290 14.55 -10.83 -17.83
C TYR A 290 15.12 -9.79 -16.87
N ALA A 291 16.24 -9.19 -17.24
CA ALA A 291 16.79 -8.00 -16.61
C ALA A 291 16.80 -6.83 -17.59
N PHE A 292 16.29 -5.68 -17.17
CA PHE A 292 16.39 -4.42 -17.89
C PHE A 292 17.26 -3.46 -17.09
N SER A 293 18.46 -3.20 -17.58
CA SER A 293 19.51 -2.55 -16.79
C SER A 293 20.13 -1.33 -17.43
N TRP A 294 20.33 -0.31 -16.61
CA TRP A 294 21.21 0.83 -16.88
C TRP A 294 22.30 0.95 -15.82
N SER A 295 22.57 -0.17 -15.13
CA SER A 295 23.67 -0.28 -14.18
C SER A 295 25.02 0.00 -14.81
N ARG A 296 25.90 0.64 -14.04
CA ARG A 296 27.30 0.82 -14.43
C ARG A 296 28.00 -0.52 -14.57
N GLU A 297 28.94 -0.60 -15.51
CA GLU A 297 29.90 -1.70 -15.60
C GLU A 297 30.97 -1.51 -14.53
N ASP A 298 30.96 -2.33 -13.47
CA ASP A 298 31.91 -2.25 -12.36
C ASP A 298 32.85 -3.46 -12.25
N GLY A 299 32.69 -4.46 -13.12
CA GLY A 299 33.51 -5.68 -13.13
C GLY A 299 33.36 -6.56 -11.88
N SER A 300 32.34 -6.31 -11.04
CA SER A 300 32.20 -7.02 -9.78
C SER A 300 31.77 -8.48 -9.97
N PRO A 301 32.22 -9.42 -9.10
CA PRO A 301 31.77 -10.82 -9.15
C PRO A 301 30.25 -10.97 -9.00
N ILE A 302 29.61 -10.12 -8.20
CA ILE A 302 28.15 -10.16 -8.01
C ILE A 302 27.40 -9.77 -9.28
N ARG A 303 27.89 -8.78 -10.04
CA ARG A 303 27.34 -8.44 -11.36
C ARG A 303 27.42 -9.64 -12.30
N ALA A 304 28.60 -10.26 -12.41
CA ALA A 304 28.78 -11.43 -13.26
C ALA A 304 27.81 -12.57 -12.89
N ARG A 305 27.57 -12.78 -11.59
CA ARG A 305 26.60 -13.75 -11.08
C ARG A 305 25.16 -13.39 -11.45
N VAL A 306 24.74 -12.14 -11.22
CA VAL A 306 23.40 -11.66 -11.58
C VAL A 306 23.16 -11.79 -13.09
N VAL A 307 24.09 -11.32 -13.92
CA VAL A 307 23.97 -11.41 -15.40
C VAL A 307 23.84 -12.87 -15.84
N LYS A 308 24.66 -13.77 -15.28
CA LYS A 308 24.63 -15.21 -15.59
C LYS A 308 23.31 -15.87 -15.15
N ALA A 309 22.68 -15.36 -14.10
CA ALA A 309 21.42 -15.90 -13.57
C ALA A 309 20.19 -15.47 -14.39
N MET A 310 20.28 -14.48 -15.25
CA MET A 310 19.16 -14.05 -16.10
C MET A 310 19.07 -14.91 -17.36
N ASP A 311 17.86 -15.24 -17.81
CA ASP A 311 17.69 -15.85 -19.14
C ASP A 311 17.98 -14.80 -20.22
N HIS A 312 17.62 -13.54 -19.95
CA HIS A 312 17.85 -12.40 -20.85
C HIS A 312 18.33 -11.18 -20.07
N TYR A 313 19.45 -10.58 -20.50
CA TYR A 313 20.00 -9.37 -19.90
C TYR A 313 20.06 -8.24 -20.93
N ILE A 314 19.16 -7.26 -20.81
CA ILE A 314 18.96 -6.16 -21.76
C ILE A 314 19.51 -4.86 -21.18
N ARG A 315 20.43 -4.23 -21.90
CA ARG A 315 20.97 -2.92 -21.59
C ARG A 315 20.08 -1.81 -22.13
N ILE A 316 19.69 -0.88 -21.26
CA ILE A 316 18.80 0.25 -21.57
C ILE A 316 19.42 1.61 -21.19
N ASP A 317 20.68 1.66 -20.78
CA ASP A 317 21.41 2.90 -20.43
C ASP A 317 21.53 3.88 -21.60
N GLN A 318 21.57 3.38 -22.84
CA GLN A 318 21.63 4.21 -24.05
C GLN A 318 20.25 4.59 -24.60
N LEU A 319 19.18 4.12 -23.96
CA LEU A 319 17.79 4.40 -24.37
C LEU A 319 17.20 5.49 -23.47
N ASN A 320 16.42 6.40 -24.04
CA ASN A 320 15.55 7.26 -23.23
C ASN A 320 14.40 6.45 -22.60
N ASP A 321 13.62 7.06 -21.70
CA ASP A 321 12.60 6.33 -20.91
C ASP A 321 11.48 5.72 -21.78
N GLU A 322 11.04 6.41 -22.83
CA GLU A 322 10.03 5.89 -23.75
C GLU A 322 10.59 4.71 -24.57
N GLN A 323 11.80 4.85 -25.10
CA GLN A 323 12.49 3.79 -25.84
C GLN A 323 12.70 2.56 -24.97
N ALA A 324 13.11 2.75 -23.71
CA ALA A 324 13.24 1.66 -22.75
C ALA A 324 11.90 0.97 -22.47
N ALA A 325 10.82 1.74 -22.26
CA ALA A 325 9.48 1.17 -22.09
C ALA A 325 9.02 0.37 -23.32
N ARG A 326 9.25 0.88 -24.53
CA ARG A 326 8.95 0.16 -25.78
C ARG A 326 9.78 -1.12 -25.93
N ALA A 327 11.05 -1.10 -25.52
CA ALA A 327 11.90 -2.29 -25.50
C ALA A 327 11.34 -3.36 -24.54
N ILE A 328 10.98 -2.97 -23.31
CA ILE A 328 10.33 -3.87 -22.34
C ILE A 328 9.04 -4.46 -22.93
N ARG A 329 8.19 -3.62 -23.52
CA ARG A 329 6.94 -4.02 -24.17
C ARG A 329 7.15 -5.04 -25.30
N ALA A 330 8.22 -4.87 -26.10
CA ALA A 330 8.55 -5.74 -27.23
C ALA A 330 8.97 -7.16 -26.79
N HIS A 331 9.47 -7.31 -25.55
CA HIS A 331 9.74 -8.62 -24.95
C HIS A 331 8.50 -9.27 -24.32
N GLU A 332 7.34 -8.61 -24.39
CA GLU A 332 6.06 -9.14 -23.89
C GLU A 332 6.15 -9.60 -22.44
N ILE A 333 6.74 -8.76 -21.59
CA ILE A 333 6.90 -9.02 -20.16
C ILE A 333 5.53 -9.03 -19.48
N ASP A 334 5.16 -10.14 -18.83
CA ASP A 334 3.89 -10.27 -18.13
C ASP A 334 3.88 -9.47 -16.82
N ILE A 335 4.98 -9.55 -16.07
CA ILE A 335 5.15 -8.87 -14.79
C ILE A 335 6.49 -8.12 -14.78
N LEU A 336 6.43 -6.79 -14.60
CA LEU A 336 7.62 -5.96 -14.41
C LEU A 336 7.79 -5.60 -12.93
N VAL A 337 8.93 -5.96 -12.37
CA VAL A 337 9.34 -5.70 -11.00
C VAL A 337 10.33 -4.53 -10.99
N ASP A 338 9.89 -3.38 -10.48
CA ASP A 338 10.75 -2.25 -10.19
C ASP A 338 11.53 -2.50 -8.90
N LEU A 339 12.86 -2.54 -9.02
CA LEU A 339 13.78 -2.71 -7.89
C LEU A 339 14.37 -1.39 -7.41
N HIS A 340 13.85 -0.26 -7.88
CA HIS A 340 14.45 1.05 -7.65
C HIS A 340 13.56 1.96 -6.78
N GLY A 341 12.27 2.09 -7.12
CA GLY A 341 11.35 3.05 -6.50
C GLY A 341 11.82 4.49 -6.68
N LEU A 342 11.90 5.26 -5.58
CA LEU A 342 12.22 6.70 -5.61
C LEU A 342 13.64 7.02 -5.10
N THR A 343 14.61 6.16 -5.39
CA THR A 343 16.02 6.34 -4.99
C THR A 343 16.87 6.94 -6.11
N LEU A 344 18.13 7.29 -5.81
CA LEU A 344 19.03 7.97 -6.74
C LEU A 344 19.30 7.13 -7.99
N GLY A 345 19.04 7.69 -9.18
CA GLY A 345 19.24 6.99 -10.46
C GLY A 345 18.00 6.26 -10.97
N ALA A 346 16.86 6.38 -10.28
CA ALA A 346 15.60 5.79 -10.69
C ALA A 346 15.13 6.34 -12.04
N ARG A 347 14.48 5.49 -12.83
CA ARG A 347 13.84 5.84 -14.11
C ARG A 347 12.31 5.60 -14.09
N PRO A 348 11.59 6.22 -13.15
CA PRO A 348 10.16 5.98 -12.90
C PRO A 348 9.25 6.29 -14.09
N GLN A 349 9.67 7.17 -15.01
CA GLN A 349 8.89 7.47 -16.22
C GLN A 349 8.71 6.24 -17.12
N ILE A 350 9.62 5.25 -17.07
CA ILE A 350 9.47 3.96 -17.78
C ILE A 350 8.19 3.26 -17.32
N LEU A 351 7.91 3.26 -16.01
CA LEU A 351 6.75 2.59 -15.41
C LEU A 351 5.45 3.31 -15.75
N ALA A 352 5.48 4.65 -15.87
CA ALA A 352 4.32 5.46 -16.26
C ALA A 352 3.79 5.09 -17.66
N TYR A 353 4.67 4.69 -18.58
CA TYR A 353 4.28 4.17 -19.91
C TYR A 353 3.62 2.80 -19.86
N ARG A 354 3.53 2.14 -18.69
CA ARG A 354 2.91 0.82 -18.52
C ARG A 354 3.39 -0.23 -19.54
N PRO A 355 4.71 -0.47 -19.67
CA PRO A 355 5.24 -1.45 -20.62
C PRO A 355 4.91 -2.93 -20.31
N ALA A 356 4.46 -3.24 -19.08
CA ALA A 356 3.95 -4.55 -18.71
C ALA A 356 2.51 -4.47 -18.15
N PRO A 357 1.66 -5.50 -18.38
CA PRO A 357 0.29 -5.54 -17.88
C PRO A 357 0.17 -5.50 -16.36
N VAL A 358 1.16 -6.08 -15.67
CA VAL A 358 1.30 -6.03 -14.20
C VAL A 358 2.64 -5.40 -13.88
N GLN A 359 2.63 -4.40 -13.01
CA GLN A 359 3.85 -3.75 -12.53
C GLN A 359 3.84 -3.70 -11.02
N LEU A 360 4.97 -3.97 -10.39
CA LEU A 360 5.08 -3.93 -8.94
C LEU A 360 6.41 -3.35 -8.51
N THR A 361 6.45 -2.73 -7.34
CA THR A 361 7.68 -2.27 -6.69
C THR A 361 8.13 -3.26 -5.64
N TYR A 362 9.44 -3.48 -5.57
CA TYR A 362 10.03 -4.41 -4.62
C TYR A 362 11.41 -3.96 -4.16
N LEU A 363 11.63 -4.00 -2.83
CA LEU A 363 12.92 -3.93 -2.15
C LEU A 363 13.68 -2.58 -2.21
N GLY A 364 13.73 -1.91 -3.36
CA GLY A 364 14.58 -0.74 -3.58
C GLY A 364 14.19 0.49 -2.76
N PHE A 365 12.89 0.77 -2.66
CA PHE A 365 12.37 1.91 -1.90
C PHE A 365 11.43 1.41 -0.78
N PRO A 366 11.77 1.60 0.51
CA PRO A 366 11.01 1.05 1.62
C PRO A 366 9.83 1.95 2.04
N GLY A 367 8.91 2.19 1.12
CA GLY A 367 7.71 3.00 1.29
C GLY A 367 6.83 3.01 0.03
N SER A 368 5.69 3.68 0.10
CA SER A 368 4.83 3.90 -1.07
C SER A 368 5.54 4.78 -2.10
N THR A 369 5.56 4.38 -3.37
CA THR A 369 6.22 5.16 -4.42
C THR A 369 5.33 6.27 -4.98
N GLY A 370 4.01 6.19 -4.79
CA GLY A 370 3.08 7.14 -5.42
C GLY A 370 3.05 7.05 -6.95
N LEU A 371 3.76 6.10 -7.56
CA LEU A 371 3.99 6.07 -9.00
C LEU A 371 2.72 5.67 -9.76
N PRO A 372 2.36 6.42 -10.81
CA PRO A 372 1.23 6.05 -11.66
C PRO A 372 1.58 4.76 -12.39
N GLY A 373 0.69 3.80 -12.28
CA GLY A 373 0.84 2.52 -12.97
C GLY A 373 1.71 1.48 -12.26
N VAL A 374 2.08 1.66 -10.99
CA VAL A 374 2.59 0.55 -10.18
C VAL A 374 1.41 -0.07 -9.42
N ASP A 375 1.11 -1.34 -9.67
CA ASP A 375 -0.10 -2.00 -9.16
C ASP A 375 0.10 -2.56 -7.75
N TYR A 376 1.28 -3.14 -7.49
CA TYR A 376 1.56 -3.85 -6.25
C TYR A 376 2.88 -3.44 -5.58
N VAL A 377 2.96 -3.65 -4.26
CA VAL A 377 4.19 -3.63 -3.47
C VAL A 377 4.34 -4.97 -2.78
N ILE A 378 5.48 -5.64 -2.93
CA ILE A 378 5.74 -6.90 -2.21
C ILE A 378 5.96 -6.60 -0.73
N ALA A 379 5.20 -7.27 0.14
CA ALA A 379 5.19 -7.03 1.58
C ALA A 379 4.90 -8.32 2.37
N ASP A 380 4.82 -8.21 3.69
CA ASP A 380 4.26 -9.19 4.61
C ASP A 380 3.32 -8.51 5.61
N GLU A 381 2.51 -9.29 6.34
CA GLU A 381 1.45 -8.75 7.21
C GLU A 381 1.98 -7.96 8.42
N PHE A 382 3.23 -8.20 8.84
CA PHE A 382 3.84 -7.38 9.90
C PHE A 382 4.29 -6.03 9.34
N LEU A 383 4.87 -6.03 8.14
CA LEU A 383 5.48 -4.87 7.50
C LEU A 383 4.46 -3.82 7.07
N ILE A 384 3.37 -4.25 6.42
CA ILE A 384 2.24 -3.38 6.05
C ILE A 384 0.98 -3.98 6.66
N THR A 385 0.50 -3.40 7.75
CA THR A 385 -0.76 -3.83 8.38
C THR A 385 -1.97 -3.32 7.57
N PRO A 386 -3.17 -3.90 7.75
CA PRO A 386 -4.38 -3.44 7.07
C PRO A 386 -4.68 -1.94 7.24
N GLU A 387 -4.34 -1.36 8.40
CA GLU A 387 -4.54 0.07 8.66
C GLU A 387 -3.58 0.94 7.82
N MET A 388 -2.38 0.43 7.55
CA MET A 388 -1.36 1.15 6.78
C MET A 388 -1.69 1.20 5.28
N THR A 389 -2.58 0.35 4.77
CA THR A 389 -2.88 0.31 3.32
C THR A 389 -3.45 1.62 2.80
N ALA A 390 -4.09 2.43 3.66
CA ALA A 390 -4.57 3.76 3.30
C ALA A 390 -3.44 4.74 2.91
N HIS A 391 -2.21 4.47 3.34
CA HIS A 391 -1.03 5.28 3.04
C HIS A 391 -0.18 4.73 1.89
N PHE A 392 -0.69 3.73 1.16
CA PHE A 392 -0.06 3.16 -0.02
C PHE A 392 -0.88 3.44 -1.28
N SER A 393 -0.18 3.79 -2.37
CA SER A 393 -0.80 3.85 -3.70
C SER A 393 -0.93 2.46 -4.32
N GLU A 394 0.04 1.61 -4.05
CA GLU A 394 0.16 0.25 -4.53
C GLU A 394 -0.59 -0.71 -3.60
N LYS A 395 -1.11 -1.80 -4.14
CA LYS A 395 -1.74 -2.85 -3.33
C LYS A 395 -0.66 -3.74 -2.72
N PRO A 396 -0.67 -4.01 -1.41
CA PRO A 396 0.26 -4.99 -0.85
C PRO A 396 0.04 -6.38 -1.46
N LEU A 397 1.11 -6.99 -1.96
CA LEU A 397 1.17 -8.39 -2.35
C LEU A 397 1.90 -9.14 -1.23
N TYR A 398 1.11 -9.72 -0.32
CA TYR A 398 1.64 -10.36 0.88
C TYR A 398 2.31 -11.70 0.60
N LEU A 399 3.56 -11.82 1.03
CA LEU A 399 4.27 -13.08 1.20
C LEU A 399 4.00 -13.63 2.60
N PRO A 400 3.98 -14.96 2.79
CA PRO A 400 3.52 -15.58 4.03
C PRO A 400 4.49 -15.40 5.21
N ASP A 401 5.78 -15.17 4.95
CA ASP A 401 6.81 -15.18 6.00
C ASP A 401 7.46 -13.80 6.19
N THR A 402 8.10 -13.26 5.15
CA THR A 402 8.74 -11.94 5.15
C THR A 402 8.84 -11.41 3.73
N PHE A 403 8.92 -10.08 3.58
CA PHE A 403 9.11 -9.42 2.29
C PHE A 403 10.54 -9.57 1.72
N GLN A 404 11.56 -9.73 2.57
CA GLN A 404 12.95 -9.58 2.12
C GLN A 404 13.59 -10.91 1.74
N ILE A 405 14.08 -11.00 0.49
CA ILE A 405 14.96 -12.08 0.04
C ILE A 405 16.38 -11.87 0.54
N ASN A 406 17.11 -12.97 0.75
CA ASN A 406 18.52 -12.99 1.07
C ASN A 406 19.28 -13.97 0.19
N ASP A 407 20.57 -13.70 -0.03
CA ASP A 407 21.51 -14.64 -0.66
C ASP A 407 22.20 -15.47 0.42
N ARG A 408 21.90 -16.78 0.47
CA ARG A 408 22.49 -17.72 1.44
C ARG A 408 23.85 -18.25 1.00
N GLN A 409 24.32 -17.90 -0.20
CA GLN A 409 25.66 -18.28 -0.69
C GLN A 409 26.77 -17.32 -0.19
N ARG A 410 26.42 -16.28 0.57
CA ARG A 410 27.37 -15.28 1.07
C ARG A 410 28.27 -15.87 2.15
N ALA A 411 29.56 -15.92 1.83
CA ALA A 411 30.59 -16.37 2.75
C ALA A 411 30.80 -15.36 3.90
N ILE A 412 31.00 -15.90 5.10
CA ILE A 412 31.49 -15.15 6.26
C ILE A 412 32.95 -15.56 6.44
N ALA A 413 33.86 -14.58 6.46
CA ALA A 413 35.27 -14.82 6.70
C ALA A 413 35.51 -15.31 8.16
N PRO A 414 36.68 -15.88 8.48
CA PRO A 414 37.04 -16.17 9.87
C PRO A 414 36.88 -14.92 10.75
N THR A 415 36.29 -15.09 11.94
CA THR A 415 36.06 -13.99 12.87
C THR A 415 37.40 -13.40 13.32
N PRO A 416 37.64 -12.08 13.14
CA PRO A 416 38.86 -11.43 13.65
C PRO A 416 38.85 -11.36 15.19
N THR A 417 39.90 -10.82 15.82
CA THR A 417 39.86 -10.52 17.27
C THR A 417 39.29 -9.13 17.51
N ARG A 418 38.68 -8.89 18.69
CA ARG A 418 38.17 -7.55 19.08
C ARG A 418 39.29 -6.50 19.03
N ALA A 419 40.45 -6.82 19.59
CA ALA A 419 41.63 -5.95 19.53
C ALA A 419 42.04 -5.55 18.09
N SER A 420 41.96 -6.46 17.12
CA SER A 420 42.35 -6.18 15.71
C SER A 420 41.47 -5.14 15.01
N VAL A 421 40.29 -4.85 15.55
CA VAL A 421 39.35 -3.84 15.05
C VAL A 421 39.11 -2.71 16.07
N ASN A 422 40.05 -2.54 17.01
CA ASN A 422 40.01 -1.51 18.06
C ASN A 422 38.82 -1.61 19.02
N LEU A 423 38.27 -2.81 19.22
CA LEU A 423 37.25 -3.06 20.24
C LEU A 423 37.91 -3.55 21.54
N PRO A 424 37.39 -3.14 22.71
CA PRO A 424 37.81 -3.71 24.00
C PRO A 424 37.35 -5.16 24.14
N ASP A 425 38.20 -6.03 24.68
CA ASP A 425 37.91 -7.47 24.78
C ASP A 425 36.73 -7.77 25.73
N GLU A 426 36.67 -7.09 26.88
CA GLU A 426 35.72 -7.39 27.97
C GLU A 426 34.44 -6.52 27.98
N ALA A 427 34.33 -5.50 27.12
CA ALA A 427 33.14 -4.63 27.12
C ALA A 427 31.97 -5.27 26.35
N PHE A 428 30.75 -4.92 26.73
CA PHE A 428 29.57 -5.24 25.93
C PHE A 428 29.56 -4.37 24.66
N VAL A 429 29.49 -4.98 23.49
CA VAL A 429 29.58 -4.25 22.21
C VAL A 429 28.19 -4.11 21.61
N PHE A 430 27.59 -2.92 21.75
CA PHE A 430 26.46 -2.52 20.91
C PHE A 430 26.99 -2.16 19.52
N CYS A 431 26.26 -2.46 18.46
CA CYS A 431 26.63 -2.00 17.12
C CYS A 431 25.45 -1.49 16.29
N SER A 432 25.72 -0.56 15.37
CA SER A 432 24.78 -0.17 14.32
C SER A 432 25.56 0.21 13.07
N PHE A 433 25.59 -0.69 12.08
CA PHE A 433 26.30 -0.46 10.82
C PHE A 433 25.43 0.17 9.73
N ASN A 434 24.34 0.82 10.14
CA ASN A 434 23.45 1.55 9.26
C ASN A 434 24.13 2.78 8.66
N ASN A 435 23.62 3.24 7.52
CA ASN A 435 24.00 4.53 6.96
C ASN A 435 23.63 5.67 7.91
N ASN A 436 24.53 6.64 8.06
CA ASN A 436 24.42 7.75 9.02
C ASN A 436 23.15 8.58 8.91
N PHE A 437 22.59 8.72 7.71
CA PHE A 437 21.32 9.44 7.51
C PHE A 437 20.11 8.75 8.17
N LYS A 438 20.26 7.53 8.69
CA LYS A 438 19.25 6.83 9.51
C LYS A 438 19.38 7.15 11.00
N PHE A 439 20.45 7.82 11.42
CA PHE A 439 20.61 8.27 12.79
C PHE A 439 19.85 9.58 12.97
N THR A 440 18.91 9.59 13.90
CA THR A 440 18.13 10.77 14.30
C THR A 440 18.59 11.26 15.67
N PRO A 441 18.39 12.55 16.00
CA PRO A 441 18.78 13.09 17.31
C PRO A 441 18.18 12.31 18.48
N ASP A 442 16.89 12.00 18.40
CA ASP A 442 16.17 11.31 19.47
C ASP A 442 16.70 9.89 19.68
N LEU A 443 16.89 9.14 18.59
CA LEU A 443 17.44 7.79 18.65
C LEU A 443 18.88 7.79 19.18
N PHE A 444 19.72 8.71 18.71
CA PHE A 444 21.11 8.77 19.17
C PHE A 444 21.19 9.14 20.66
N SER A 445 20.30 10.03 21.11
CA SER A 445 20.12 10.33 22.54
C SER A 445 19.72 9.07 23.34
N THR A 446 18.77 8.27 22.83
CA THR A 446 18.43 6.97 23.42
C THR A 446 19.65 6.05 23.52
N TRP A 447 20.49 5.97 22.48
CA TRP A 447 21.72 5.19 22.54
C TRP A 447 22.71 5.72 23.59
N MET A 448 22.82 7.04 23.77
CA MET A 448 23.66 7.62 24.83
C MET A 448 23.12 7.26 26.22
N ASN A 449 21.80 7.21 26.41
CA ASN A 449 21.20 6.74 27.67
C ASN A 449 21.51 5.27 27.94
N ILE A 450 21.43 4.40 26.91
CA ILE A 450 21.83 2.98 27.01
C ILE A 450 23.28 2.89 27.48
N LEU A 451 24.20 3.62 26.83
CA LEU A 451 25.61 3.62 27.21
C LEU A 451 25.83 4.13 28.64
N ARG A 452 25.09 5.14 29.08
CA ARG A 452 25.15 5.65 30.46
C ARG A 452 24.73 4.59 31.47
N ARG A 453 23.67 3.83 31.17
CA ARG A 453 23.11 2.77 32.03
C ARG A 453 23.92 1.46 31.99
N VAL A 454 24.78 1.29 30.99
CA VAL A 454 25.69 0.13 30.85
C VAL A 454 27.14 0.64 30.78
N PRO A 455 27.79 0.99 31.90
CA PRO A 455 29.10 1.67 31.90
C PRO A 455 30.20 0.90 31.17
N HIS A 456 30.21 -0.43 31.27
CA HIS A 456 31.17 -1.32 30.61
C HIS A 456 30.72 -1.74 29.21
N SER A 457 30.30 -0.77 28.38
CA SER A 457 29.89 -1.03 27.00
C SER A 457 30.43 0.00 26.02
N VAL A 458 30.46 -0.34 24.74
CA VAL A 458 30.82 0.56 23.64
C VAL A 458 29.75 0.49 22.56
N LEU A 459 29.65 1.56 21.77
CA LEU A 459 28.80 1.62 20.57
C LEU A 459 29.69 1.65 19.34
N TRP A 460 29.54 0.64 18.49
CA TRP A 460 30.31 0.45 17.28
C TRP A 460 29.50 0.82 16.04
N LEU A 461 29.89 1.90 15.36
CA LEU A 461 29.16 2.51 14.25
C LEU A 461 29.95 2.42 12.94
N VAL A 462 29.27 2.62 11.82
CA VAL A 462 29.92 2.97 10.56
C VAL A 462 29.88 4.49 10.41
N ALA A 463 31.01 5.11 10.09
CA ALA A 463 31.06 6.49 9.60
C ALA A 463 32.35 6.67 8.81
N ASP A 464 32.24 6.74 7.48
CA ASP A 464 33.41 6.77 6.61
C ASP A 464 34.18 8.10 6.63
N TYR A 465 33.49 9.21 6.94
CA TYR A 465 34.06 10.56 6.83
C TYR A 465 34.39 11.13 8.21
N PRO A 466 35.59 11.73 8.38
CA PRO A 466 36.02 12.30 9.66
C PRO A 466 35.03 13.28 10.27
N GLU A 467 34.43 14.15 9.45
CA GLU A 467 33.51 15.20 9.91
C GLU A 467 32.24 14.63 10.53
N VAL A 468 31.73 13.51 9.99
CA VAL A 468 30.58 12.82 10.60
C VAL A 468 30.97 12.19 11.94
N ARG A 469 32.19 11.66 12.05
CA ARG A 469 32.69 11.13 13.33
C ARG A 469 32.79 12.23 14.37
N GLU A 470 33.36 13.38 14.02
CA GLU A 470 33.44 14.54 14.92
C GLU A 470 32.06 15.02 15.38
N ASN A 471 31.07 15.05 14.48
CA ASN A 471 29.69 15.37 14.86
C ASN A 471 29.13 14.38 15.88
N LEU A 472 29.21 13.08 15.60
CA LEU A 472 28.72 12.04 16.53
C LEU A 472 29.46 12.07 17.87
N TYR A 473 30.77 12.31 17.87
CA TYR A 473 31.56 12.49 19.09
C TYR A 473 31.10 13.70 19.89
N ARG A 474 30.91 14.86 19.24
CA ARG A 474 30.40 16.07 19.87
C ARG A 474 29.05 15.82 20.55
N TYR A 475 28.12 15.12 19.91
CA TYR A 475 26.82 14.79 20.54
C TYR A 475 26.96 13.79 21.69
N ALA A 476 27.86 12.81 21.59
CA ALA A 476 28.12 11.86 22.66
C ALA A 476 28.72 12.55 23.90
N GLU A 477 29.71 13.42 23.70
CA GLU A 477 30.35 14.21 24.76
C GLU A 477 29.37 15.16 25.44
N GLN A 478 28.50 15.82 24.66
CA GLN A 478 27.40 16.65 25.19
C GLN A 478 26.42 15.83 26.04
N ALA A 479 26.22 14.55 25.74
CA ALA A 479 25.42 13.63 26.53
C ALA A 479 26.18 13.00 27.71
N GLY A 480 27.44 13.39 27.94
CA GLY A 480 28.29 12.88 29.02
C GLY A 480 28.89 11.49 28.76
N ILE A 481 28.98 11.06 27.49
CA ILE A 481 29.61 9.80 27.09
C ILE A 481 31.00 10.07 26.54
N ASP A 482 32.00 9.36 27.08
CA ASP A 482 33.39 9.47 26.64
C ASP A 482 33.53 9.06 25.16
N ARG A 483 34.27 9.86 24.40
CA ARG A 483 34.63 9.65 23.01
C ARG A 483 35.12 8.22 22.71
N GLN A 484 35.91 7.63 23.61
CA GLN A 484 36.46 6.28 23.46
C GLN A 484 35.39 5.18 23.47
N ARG A 485 34.18 5.48 23.96
CA ARG A 485 33.04 4.54 23.93
C ARG A 485 32.29 4.52 22.60
N ILE A 486 32.56 5.47 21.71
CA ILE A 486 32.03 5.48 20.34
C ILE A 486 33.15 5.06 19.39
N ILE A 487 33.02 3.86 18.82
CA ILE A 487 34.06 3.26 17.97
C ILE A 487 33.54 3.24 16.54
N PHE A 488 34.41 3.46 15.58
CA PHE A 488 34.05 3.43 14.16
C PHE A 488 34.69 2.26 13.43
N ASN A 489 33.85 1.49 12.76
CA ASN A 489 34.25 0.38 11.91
C ASN A 489 34.90 0.92 10.63
N GLY A 490 36.09 0.40 10.28
CA GLY A 490 36.76 0.73 9.03
C GLY A 490 36.14 0.01 7.83
N ARG A 491 36.58 0.35 6.61
CA ARG A 491 36.19 -0.40 5.41
C ARG A 491 36.68 -1.85 5.48
N ALA A 492 35.94 -2.75 4.86
CA ALA A 492 36.24 -4.17 4.76
C ALA A 492 35.67 -4.72 3.46
N VAL A 493 36.25 -5.80 2.95
CA VAL A 493 35.62 -6.58 1.88
C VAL A 493 34.38 -7.31 2.43
N PRO A 494 33.39 -7.69 1.59
CA PRO A 494 32.09 -8.15 2.07
C PRO A 494 32.13 -9.31 3.08
N ALA A 495 32.96 -10.33 2.87
CA ALA A 495 33.06 -11.47 3.77
C ALA A 495 33.65 -11.11 5.15
N GLU A 496 34.64 -10.21 5.17
CA GLU A 496 35.23 -9.68 6.41
C GLU A 496 34.27 -8.72 7.13
N TYR A 497 33.50 -7.92 6.36
CA TYR A 497 32.44 -7.08 6.90
C TYR A 497 31.39 -7.93 7.65
N LEU A 498 30.94 -9.03 7.04
CA LEU A 498 30.02 -9.97 7.70
C LEU A 498 30.64 -10.62 8.95
N ALA A 499 31.93 -10.97 8.92
CA ALA A 499 32.61 -11.57 10.06
C ALA A 499 32.68 -10.62 11.28
N ARG A 500 32.75 -9.31 11.04
CA ARG A 500 32.80 -8.30 12.12
C ARG A 500 31.52 -8.25 12.95
N TYR A 501 30.35 -8.57 12.40
CA TYR A 501 29.11 -8.64 13.19
C TYR A 501 29.20 -9.65 14.34
N GLN A 502 30.02 -10.70 14.21
CA GLN A 502 30.18 -11.72 15.25
C GLN A 502 30.93 -11.21 16.49
N LEU A 503 31.62 -10.06 16.38
CA LEU A 503 32.30 -9.40 17.51
C LEU A 503 31.36 -8.57 18.38
N ALA A 504 30.24 -8.12 17.82
CA ALA A 504 29.22 -7.38 18.54
C ALA A 504 28.35 -8.32 19.40
N ASP A 505 27.70 -7.77 20.41
CA ASP A 505 26.81 -8.50 21.32
C ASP A 505 25.33 -8.28 21.00
N LEU A 506 24.96 -7.03 20.69
CA LEU A 506 23.60 -6.67 20.28
C LEU A 506 23.66 -5.60 19.18
N PHE A 507 22.92 -5.82 18.09
CA PHE A 507 22.69 -4.78 17.11
C PHE A 507 21.57 -3.85 17.59
N LEU A 508 21.85 -2.54 17.57
CA LEU A 508 20.87 -1.49 17.84
C LEU A 508 20.37 -0.93 16.51
N ASP A 509 19.10 -1.19 16.22
CA ASP A 509 18.45 -0.69 15.03
C ASP A 509 18.05 0.79 15.12
N THR A 510 17.65 1.33 13.98
CA THR A 510 17.37 2.74 13.74
C THR A 510 15.89 3.02 13.54
N PHE A 511 15.42 4.22 13.89
CA PHE A 511 14.02 4.65 13.78
C PHE A 511 13.95 6.11 13.33
N PRO A 512 13.01 6.50 12.45
CA PRO A 512 11.92 5.73 11.83
C PRO A 512 12.32 4.97 10.55
N PHE A 513 13.62 4.92 10.22
CA PHE A 513 14.12 4.15 9.09
C PHE A 513 15.00 3.00 9.58
N ASN A 514 14.40 1.83 9.80
CA ASN A 514 15.08 0.61 10.22
C ASN A 514 16.18 0.14 9.25
N ALA A 515 17.03 -0.73 9.76
CA ALA A 515 17.90 -1.59 9.00
C ALA A 515 17.09 -2.55 8.12
N GLY A 516 17.54 -2.71 6.88
CA GLY A 516 17.03 -3.70 5.92
C GLY A 516 18.12 -4.73 5.68
N THR A 517 18.93 -4.53 4.63
CA THR A 517 20.12 -5.36 4.33
C THR A 517 21.07 -5.49 5.53
N THR A 518 21.32 -4.40 6.25
CA THR A 518 22.19 -4.43 7.44
C THR A 518 21.63 -5.26 8.60
N ALA A 519 20.30 -5.39 8.70
CA ALA A 519 19.65 -6.25 9.69
C ALA A 519 19.77 -7.73 9.29
N SER A 520 19.51 -8.06 8.03
CA SER A 520 19.71 -9.42 7.55
C SER A 520 21.18 -9.83 7.55
N ASP A 521 22.13 -8.91 7.35
CA ASP A 521 23.57 -9.15 7.54
C ASP A 521 23.90 -9.51 8.99
N ALA A 522 23.38 -8.74 9.95
CA ALA A 522 23.56 -9.02 11.38
C ALA A 522 23.01 -10.41 11.75
N LEU A 523 21.76 -10.69 11.36
CA LEU A 523 21.10 -11.97 11.64
C LEU A 523 21.81 -13.13 10.93
N TRP A 524 22.28 -12.93 9.69
CA TRP A 524 23.06 -13.93 8.94
C TRP A 524 24.38 -14.23 9.64
N ALA A 525 25.05 -13.23 10.20
CA ALA A 525 26.26 -13.41 10.99
C ALA A 525 25.99 -14.05 12.37
N GLY A 526 24.73 -14.15 12.79
CA GLY A 526 24.33 -14.70 14.08
C GLY A 526 24.26 -13.67 15.21
N LEU A 527 24.21 -12.37 14.90
CA LEU A 527 24.07 -11.29 15.86
C LEU A 527 22.59 -10.96 16.08
N PRO A 528 22.03 -11.07 17.32
CA PRO A 528 20.68 -10.59 17.61
C PRO A 528 20.57 -9.09 17.42
N LEU A 529 19.39 -8.65 16.98
CA LEU A 529 19.08 -7.26 16.66
C LEU A 529 17.86 -6.80 17.45
N LEU A 530 17.95 -5.63 18.09
CA LEU A 530 16.85 -4.97 18.78
C LEU A 530 16.30 -3.84 17.91
N THR A 531 14.98 -3.78 17.71
CA THR A 531 14.33 -2.75 16.88
C THR A 531 13.14 -2.10 17.56
N CYS A 532 12.81 -0.89 17.12
CA CYS A 532 11.61 -0.16 17.47
C CYS A 532 10.70 -0.09 16.22
N ALA A 533 9.51 -0.66 16.32
CA ALA A 533 8.53 -0.73 15.24
C ALA A 533 7.55 0.46 15.29
N GLY A 534 7.40 1.15 14.16
CA GLY A 534 6.48 2.29 14.01
C GLY A 534 5.25 2.00 13.15
N GLN A 535 4.74 3.03 12.48
CA GLN A 535 3.54 3.00 11.62
C GLN A 535 3.88 3.13 10.12
N THR A 536 5.15 3.09 9.76
CA THR A 536 5.63 3.22 8.37
C THR A 536 6.32 1.93 7.93
N PHE A 537 6.36 1.66 6.64
CA PHE A 537 7.12 0.51 6.11
C PHE A 537 8.58 0.57 6.57
N SER A 538 9.21 1.74 6.42
CA SER A 538 10.60 1.95 6.79
C SER A 538 10.89 1.67 8.27
N SER A 539 9.91 1.87 9.16
CA SER A 539 10.03 1.64 10.60
C SER A 539 9.60 0.25 11.05
N ARG A 540 9.29 -0.67 10.13
CA ARG A 540 8.83 -2.02 10.45
C ARG A 540 9.63 -3.15 9.79
N MET A 541 10.58 -2.80 8.92
CA MET A 541 11.39 -3.77 8.18
C MET A 541 12.09 -4.76 9.12
N ALA A 542 12.84 -4.28 10.11
CA ALA A 542 13.62 -5.15 10.98
C ALA A 542 12.71 -6.04 11.85
N GLY A 543 11.54 -5.54 12.25
CA GLY A 543 10.56 -6.35 12.98
C GLY A 543 10.02 -7.52 12.14
N SER A 544 9.77 -7.32 10.84
CA SER A 544 9.44 -8.42 9.92
C SER A 544 10.55 -9.47 9.89
N LEU A 545 11.82 -9.04 9.76
CA LEU A 545 12.95 -9.97 9.74
C LEU A 545 13.10 -10.74 11.06
N LEU A 546 12.87 -10.09 12.20
CA LEU A 546 12.92 -10.73 13.53
C LEU A 546 11.84 -11.80 13.70
N ARG A 547 10.63 -11.59 13.16
CA ARG A 547 9.60 -12.62 13.14
C ARG A 547 10.02 -13.82 12.28
N ALA A 548 10.65 -13.58 11.14
CA ALA A 548 11.10 -14.64 10.23
C ALA A 548 12.29 -15.47 10.74
N VAL A 549 12.99 -15.02 11.80
CA VAL A 549 14.03 -15.78 12.52
C VAL A 549 13.59 -16.27 13.91
N ASP A 550 12.31 -16.16 14.23
CA ASP A 550 11.71 -16.55 15.52
C ASP A 550 12.31 -15.80 16.73
N LEU A 551 12.53 -14.49 16.61
CA LEU A 551 12.95 -13.59 17.69
C LEU A 551 12.01 -12.37 17.90
N PRO A 552 10.68 -12.53 17.95
CA PRO A 552 9.74 -11.40 18.08
C PRO A 552 9.89 -10.60 19.38
N GLN A 553 10.50 -11.19 20.42
CA GLN A 553 10.77 -10.52 21.70
C GLN A 553 11.79 -9.37 21.62
N LEU A 554 12.46 -9.20 20.47
CA LEU A 554 13.38 -8.10 20.20
C LEU A 554 12.72 -6.94 19.43
N ILE A 555 11.39 -6.93 19.34
CA ILE A 555 10.59 -5.87 18.74
C ILE A 555 9.99 -5.03 19.87
N THR A 556 10.32 -3.74 19.93
CA THR A 556 9.71 -2.75 20.82
C THR A 556 8.89 -1.74 20.01
N TYR A 557 8.14 -0.86 20.66
CA TYR A 557 7.21 0.09 19.99
C TYR A 557 7.35 1.54 20.46
N ASN A 558 8.32 1.81 21.33
CA ASN A 558 8.68 3.15 21.78
C ASN A 558 10.13 3.14 22.30
N PHE A 559 10.71 4.33 22.45
CA PHE A 559 12.11 4.47 22.87
C PHE A 559 12.37 4.05 24.32
N ALA A 560 11.40 4.17 25.22
CA ALA A 560 11.59 3.73 26.61
C ALA A 560 11.78 2.21 26.69
N ASP A 561 10.87 1.45 26.06
CA ASP A 561 10.97 -0.02 25.98
C ASP A 561 12.21 -0.47 25.23
N TYR A 562 12.59 0.25 24.15
CA TYR A 562 13.83 0.00 23.41
C TYR A 562 15.06 0.16 24.31
N GLU A 563 15.15 1.26 25.06
CA GLU A 563 16.24 1.53 25.99
C GLU A 563 16.31 0.46 27.09
N ASP A 564 15.18 0.20 27.75
CA ASP A 564 15.10 -0.78 28.83
C ASP A 564 15.46 -2.19 28.37
N LYS A 565 15.01 -2.59 27.17
CA LYS A 565 15.35 -3.89 26.60
C LYS A 565 16.84 -4.00 26.29
N ALA A 566 17.45 -2.95 25.74
CA ALA A 566 18.89 -2.95 25.46
C ALA A 566 19.71 -3.10 26.75
N VAL A 567 19.35 -2.36 27.80
CA VAL A 567 19.99 -2.41 29.11
C VAL A 567 19.76 -3.77 29.79
N GLU A 568 18.55 -4.30 29.73
CA GLU A 568 18.22 -5.64 30.23
C GLU A 568 19.11 -6.68 29.57
N LEU A 569 19.19 -6.69 28.24
CA LEU A 569 19.97 -7.69 27.49
C LEU A 569 21.47 -7.57 27.75
N ALA A 570 22.00 -6.35 27.88
CA ALA A 570 23.40 -6.14 28.23
C ALA A 570 23.77 -6.67 29.62
N ASN A 571 22.82 -6.63 30.57
CA ASN A 571 22.99 -7.19 31.90
C ASN A 571 22.76 -8.72 31.97
N HIS A 572 22.30 -9.35 30.87
CA HIS A 572 22.00 -10.78 30.81
C HIS A 572 22.71 -11.47 29.63
N PRO A 573 24.06 -11.57 29.64
CA PRO A 573 24.84 -12.11 28.52
C PRO A 573 24.45 -13.55 28.15
N GLN A 574 23.94 -14.34 29.10
CA GLN A 574 23.43 -15.69 28.85
C GLN A 574 22.25 -15.71 27.86
N ARG A 575 21.38 -14.70 27.89
CA ARG A 575 20.25 -14.58 26.95
C ARG A 575 20.74 -14.23 25.56
N ILE A 576 21.70 -13.31 25.44
CA ILE A 576 22.37 -12.99 24.17
C ILE A 576 23.03 -14.24 23.60
N ALA A 577 23.80 -14.98 24.40
CA ALA A 577 24.44 -16.22 23.97
C ALA A 577 23.44 -17.28 23.50
N ALA A 578 22.28 -17.40 24.16
CA ALA A 578 21.21 -18.29 23.72
C ALA A 578 20.64 -17.88 22.36
N MET A 579 20.36 -16.59 22.14
CA MET A 579 19.88 -16.08 20.85
C MET A 579 20.93 -16.24 19.74
N LYS A 580 22.21 -15.97 20.01
CA LYS A 580 23.32 -16.22 19.08
C LYS A 580 23.39 -17.71 18.68
N ARG A 581 23.21 -18.63 19.63
CA ARG A 581 23.14 -20.09 19.35
C ARG A 581 21.92 -20.44 18.49
N GLN A 582 20.74 -19.89 18.79
CA GLN A 582 19.53 -20.10 17.99
C GLN A 582 19.71 -19.63 16.55
N LEU A 583 20.22 -18.41 16.35
CA LEU A 583 20.48 -17.86 15.02
C LEU A 583 21.49 -18.71 14.24
N SER A 584 22.55 -19.18 14.89
CA SER A 584 23.53 -20.07 14.26
C SER A 584 22.93 -21.42 13.88
N ALA A 585 22.18 -22.05 14.79
CA ALA A 585 21.59 -23.38 14.59
C ALA A 585 20.52 -23.39 13.49
N ASN A 586 19.70 -22.33 13.43
CA ASN A 586 18.57 -22.26 12.50
C ASN A 586 18.89 -21.45 11.22
N ARG A 587 20.14 -20.99 11.04
CA ARG A 587 20.53 -20.06 9.96
C ARG A 587 20.07 -20.51 8.57
N LEU A 588 20.10 -21.81 8.28
CA LEU A 588 19.75 -22.35 6.96
C LEU A 588 18.32 -22.90 6.90
N THR A 589 17.56 -22.83 7.99
CA THR A 589 16.22 -23.43 8.11
C THR A 589 15.15 -22.42 8.52
N CYS A 590 15.52 -21.24 9.03
CA CYS A 590 14.56 -20.18 9.33
C CYS A 590 14.03 -19.55 8.04
N ALA A 591 12.81 -19.02 8.11
CA ALA A 591 12.13 -18.47 6.94
C ALA A 591 12.91 -17.33 6.26
N LEU A 592 13.65 -16.52 7.03
CA LEU A 592 14.41 -15.38 6.49
C LEU A 592 15.50 -15.78 5.49
N PHE A 593 16.12 -16.95 5.67
CA PHE A 593 17.28 -17.41 4.88
C PHE A 593 17.02 -18.69 4.09
N ASP A 594 15.79 -19.22 4.13
CA ASP A 594 15.32 -20.25 3.20
C ASP A 594 14.92 -19.59 1.85
N SER A 595 15.93 -19.16 1.10
CA SER A 595 15.75 -18.53 -0.22
C SER A 595 14.93 -19.41 -1.18
N PRO A 596 15.12 -20.74 -1.26
CA PRO A 596 14.24 -21.60 -2.06
C PRO A 596 12.76 -21.52 -1.66
N ARG A 597 12.42 -21.50 -0.37
CA ARG A 597 11.04 -21.28 0.10
C ARG A 597 10.54 -19.89 -0.28
N PHE A 598 11.36 -18.85 -0.07
CA PHE A 598 11.00 -17.50 -0.46
C PHE A 598 10.65 -17.41 -1.95
N VAL A 599 11.50 -17.94 -2.83
CA VAL A 599 11.31 -17.87 -4.29
C VAL A 599 10.02 -18.60 -4.69
N ARG A 600 9.75 -19.80 -4.16
CA ARG A 600 8.47 -20.49 -4.41
C ARG A 600 7.25 -19.68 -3.97
N ASN A 601 7.34 -19.02 -2.81
CA ASN A 601 6.26 -18.18 -2.29
C ASN A 601 6.05 -16.93 -3.16
N MET A 602 7.15 -16.29 -3.58
CA MET A 602 7.11 -15.16 -4.51
C MET A 602 6.52 -15.58 -5.85
N GLU A 603 6.96 -16.68 -6.43
CA GLU A 603 6.43 -17.25 -7.67
C GLU A 603 4.92 -17.51 -7.60
N ALA A 604 4.45 -18.13 -6.50
CA ALA A 604 3.03 -18.34 -6.28
C ALA A 604 2.25 -17.02 -6.17
N ALA A 605 2.82 -15.99 -5.54
CA ALA A 605 2.23 -14.66 -5.46
C ALA A 605 2.19 -13.97 -6.83
N LEU A 606 3.26 -14.06 -7.62
CA LEU A 606 3.35 -13.52 -8.97
C LEU A 606 2.34 -14.18 -9.92
N GLN A 607 2.19 -15.51 -9.85
CA GLN A 607 1.19 -16.24 -10.64
C GLN A 607 -0.25 -15.81 -10.34
N LYS A 608 -0.56 -15.49 -9.08
CA LYS A 608 -1.91 -15.01 -8.69
C LYS A 608 -2.26 -13.66 -9.30
N VAL A 609 -1.27 -12.79 -9.51
CA VAL A 609 -1.50 -11.44 -10.05
C VAL A 609 -1.27 -11.35 -11.56
N ALA A 610 -0.64 -12.36 -12.17
CA ALA A 610 -0.45 -12.45 -13.61
C ALA A 610 -1.79 -12.33 -14.35
N LYS A 611 -1.86 -11.44 -15.33
CA LYS A 611 -3.08 -11.26 -16.14
C LYS A 611 -3.20 -12.38 -17.17
N PRO A 612 -4.40 -12.96 -17.36
CA PRO A 612 -4.62 -13.95 -18.40
C PRO A 612 -4.45 -13.33 -19.79
N ALA A 613 -4.08 -14.14 -20.77
CA ALA A 613 -4.08 -13.72 -22.16
C ALA A 613 -5.43 -13.15 -22.58
N ALA A 614 -5.40 -12.20 -23.52
CA ALA A 614 -6.61 -11.85 -24.24
C ALA A 614 -7.15 -13.14 -24.90
N PRO A 615 -8.46 -13.41 -24.85
CA PRO A 615 -9.02 -14.56 -25.54
C PRO A 615 -8.59 -14.49 -27.00
N ARG A 616 -7.84 -15.50 -27.45
CA ARG A 616 -7.48 -15.61 -28.86
C ARG A 616 -8.78 -15.80 -29.62
N LEU A 617 -9.22 -14.78 -30.36
CA LEU A 617 -10.14 -14.97 -31.47
C LEU A 617 -9.42 -15.93 -32.41
N ALA A 618 -9.86 -17.19 -32.44
CA ALA A 618 -9.35 -18.16 -33.38
C ALA A 618 -9.51 -17.58 -34.78
N ALA A 619 -8.41 -17.49 -35.53
CA ALA A 619 -8.49 -17.22 -36.96
C ALA A 619 -9.38 -18.31 -37.58
N PRO A 620 -10.37 -17.94 -38.41
CA PRO A 620 -11.30 -18.90 -38.98
C PRO A 620 -10.55 -19.75 -40.01
N GLU A 621 -10.17 -20.97 -39.65
CA GLU A 621 -9.85 -22.00 -40.65
C GLU A 621 -11.17 -22.47 -41.27
N HIS A 622 -11.26 -22.27 -42.59
CA HIS A 622 -12.39 -22.54 -43.50
C HIS A 622 -13.30 -21.33 -43.75
N ALA A 623 -12.94 -20.57 -44.79
CA ALA A 623 -13.85 -19.70 -45.49
C ALA A 623 -15.01 -20.53 -46.07
N VAL A 624 -16.18 -20.46 -45.45
CA VAL A 624 -17.46 -20.75 -46.11
C VAL A 624 -18.20 -19.42 -46.26
N ARG A 625 -18.53 -19.10 -47.50
CA ARG A 625 -19.34 -17.94 -47.91
C ARG A 625 -20.71 -17.93 -47.21
N PRO A 626 -21.36 -16.76 -47.11
CA PRO A 626 -22.61 -16.60 -46.38
C PRO A 626 -23.71 -17.45 -47.00
N GLN A 627 -24.35 -18.31 -46.20
CA GLN A 627 -25.67 -18.85 -46.52
C GLN A 627 -26.72 -17.99 -45.81
N GLU A 628 -27.71 -17.60 -46.60
CA GLU A 628 -28.97 -16.96 -46.20
C GLU A 628 -29.73 -17.79 -45.13
N PRO A 629 -30.66 -17.14 -44.40
CA PRO A 629 -31.13 -17.58 -43.09
C PRO A 629 -31.79 -18.96 -43.14
N SER A 630 -31.21 -19.91 -42.40
CA SER A 630 -31.83 -21.21 -42.17
C SER A 630 -33.02 -21.09 -41.22
N GLN A 631 -34.07 -21.84 -41.56
CA GLN A 631 -35.41 -21.93 -41.00
C GLN A 631 -35.50 -22.01 -39.45
N PRO A 632 -36.67 -21.64 -38.87
CA PRO A 632 -36.84 -21.56 -37.42
C PRO A 632 -36.64 -22.92 -36.75
N ALA A 633 -35.85 -22.94 -35.68
CA ALA A 633 -35.66 -24.11 -34.84
C ALA A 633 -37.01 -24.64 -34.31
N GLU A 634 -37.16 -25.97 -34.24
CA GLU A 634 -38.31 -26.59 -33.58
C GLU A 634 -38.50 -26.04 -32.15
N PRO A 635 -39.75 -25.85 -31.68
CA PRO A 635 -40.00 -25.31 -30.36
C PRO A 635 -39.43 -26.25 -29.28
N VAL A 636 -38.55 -25.70 -28.44
CA VAL A 636 -37.98 -26.40 -27.27
C VAL A 636 -39.12 -26.93 -26.42
N ARG A 637 -39.12 -28.23 -26.10
CA ARG A 637 -40.12 -28.77 -25.18
C ARG A 637 -39.72 -28.50 -23.73
N ILE A 638 -40.62 -27.90 -22.97
CA ILE A 638 -40.39 -27.47 -21.57
C ILE A 638 -39.92 -28.62 -20.68
N ASP A 639 -40.34 -29.86 -20.93
CA ASP A 639 -39.94 -31.07 -20.19
C ASP A 639 -38.46 -31.48 -20.40
N GLN A 640 -37.78 -30.89 -21.39
CA GLN A 640 -36.39 -31.17 -21.73
C GLN A 640 -35.41 -30.10 -21.25
N ILE A 641 -35.88 -28.96 -20.74
CA ILE A 641 -35.04 -27.88 -20.21
C ILE A 641 -34.25 -28.41 -19.00
N PRO A 642 -32.91 -28.46 -19.03
CA PRO A 642 -32.14 -28.90 -17.86
C PRO A 642 -32.21 -27.84 -16.75
N ILE A 643 -32.20 -28.33 -15.52
CA ILE A 643 -32.24 -27.52 -14.29
C ILE A 643 -30.90 -27.66 -13.60
N VAL A 644 -30.28 -26.55 -13.20
CA VAL A 644 -29.01 -26.53 -12.49
C VAL A 644 -29.20 -25.86 -11.13
N THR A 645 -28.73 -26.51 -10.07
CA THR A 645 -28.72 -25.96 -8.72
C THR A 645 -27.33 -26.14 -8.09
N VAL A 646 -26.93 -25.22 -7.22
CA VAL A 646 -25.66 -25.27 -6.47
C VAL A 646 -25.96 -25.41 -4.98
N SER A 647 -25.35 -26.38 -4.32
CA SER A 647 -25.61 -26.80 -2.94
C SER A 647 -24.58 -26.23 -1.94
N TYR A 648 -25.05 -25.87 -0.72
CA TYR A 648 -24.23 -25.36 0.40
C TYR A 648 -24.38 -26.18 1.68
N ASN A 649 -23.75 -27.34 1.77
CA ASN A 649 -23.64 -28.13 3.00
C ASN A 649 -24.98 -28.45 3.69
N THR A 650 -26.08 -28.50 2.95
CA THR A 650 -27.43 -28.66 3.50
C THR A 650 -28.22 -29.72 2.74
N PRO A 651 -28.15 -30.98 3.21
CA PRO A 651 -28.97 -32.06 2.66
C PRO A 651 -30.46 -31.74 2.66
N ASP A 652 -30.95 -31.11 3.73
CA ASP A 652 -32.38 -30.81 3.92
C ASP A 652 -32.93 -29.83 2.87
N LEU A 653 -32.13 -28.85 2.44
CA LEU A 653 -32.56 -27.88 1.42
C LEU A 653 -32.65 -28.53 0.05
N ILE A 654 -31.65 -29.33 -0.32
CA ILE A 654 -31.67 -30.11 -1.57
C ILE A 654 -32.81 -31.13 -1.56
N GLU A 655 -33.07 -31.80 -0.43
CA GLU A 655 -34.23 -32.68 -0.30
C GLU A 655 -35.54 -31.92 -0.44
N GLY A 656 -35.69 -30.76 0.20
CA GLY A 656 -36.86 -29.89 0.11
C GLY A 656 -37.15 -29.44 -1.33
N LEU A 657 -36.13 -28.94 -2.03
CA LEU A 657 -36.21 -28.57 -3.45
C LEU A 657 -36.61 -29.76 -4.31
N LEU A 658 -35.88 -30.88 -4.24
CA LEU A 658 -36.16 -32.05 -5.10
C LEU A 658 -37.53 -32.66 -4.83
N ARG A 659 -37.92 -32.80 -3.55
CA ARG A 659 -39.22 -33.34 -3.13
C ARG A 659 -40.38 -32.52 -3.69
N THR A 660 -40.26 -31.20 -3.70
CA THR A 660 -41.32 -30.30 -4.17
C THR A 660 -41.30 -30.13 -5.68
N LEU A 661 -40.12 -29.97 -6.30
CA LEU A 661 -39.94 -29.90 -7.75
C LEU A 661 -40.46 -31.15 -8.47
N ARG A 662 -40.19 -32.35 -7.93
CA ARG A 662 -40.55 -33.63 -8.54
C ARG A 662 -42.05 -33.95 -8.51
N GLN A 663 -42.85 -33.20 -7.74
CA GLN A 663 -44.31 -33.29 -7.82
C GLN A 663 -44.84 -32.80 -9.16
N PHE A 664 -44.11 -31.91 -9.83
CA PHE A 664 -44.58 -31.21 -11.03
C PHE A 664 -43.68 -31.37 -12.25
N TYR A 665 -42.36 -31.49 -12.07
CA TYR A 665 -41.38 -31.49 -13.17
C TYR A 665 -40.44 -32.69 -13.14
N ARG A 666 -40.24 -33.31 -14.32
CA ARG A 666 -39.36 -34.48 -14.52
C ARG A 666 -38.05 -34.16 -15.26
N ASN A 667 -37.79 -32.87 -15.47
CA ASN A 667 -36.59 -32.32 -16.08
C ASN A 667 -35.30 -32.88 -15.46
N ARG A 668 -34.23 -32.96 -16.26
CA ARG A 668 -32.89 -33.31 -15.79
C ARG A 668 -32.43 -32.26 -14.77
N VAL A 669 -32.00 -32.69 -13.58
CA VAL A 669 -31.47 -31.78 -12.55
C VAL A 669 -30.00 -32.08 -12.32
N TYR A 670 -29.15 -31.06 -12.37
CA TYR A 670 -27.75 -31.12 -11.98
C TYR A 670 -27.57 -30.43 -10.63
N VAL A 671 -27.10 -31.17 -9.63
CA VAL A 671 -26.78 -30.68 -8.30
C VAL A 671 -25.27 -30.54 -8.19
N ILE A 672 -24.78 -29.30 -8.25
CA ILE A 672 -23.37 -28.96 -8.13
C ILE A 672 -23.08 -28.72 -6.64
N ASP A 673 -22.23 -29.54 -6.04
CA ASP A 673 -22.04 -29.53 -4.60
C ASP A 673 -20.61 -29.19 -4.19
N GLY A 674 -20.48 -28.15 -3.37
CA GLY A 674 -19.22 -27.74 -2.76
C GLY A 674 -19.07 -28.18 -1.31
N SER A 675 -19.88 -29.13 -0.86
CA SER A 675 -19.94 -29.46 0.55
C SER A 675 -18.70 -30.21 1.01
N ASN A 676 -18.46 -30.23 2.32
CA ASN A 676 -17.43 -31.10 2.90
C ASN A 676 -17.77 -32.58 2.58
N PRO A 677 -16.79 -33.50 2.60
CA PRO A 677 -17.00 -34.88 2.16
C PRO A 677 -18.14 -35.63 2.88
N ASP A 678 -18.31 -35.40 4.18
CA ASP A 678 -19.34 -36.08 4.99
C ASP A 678 -20.76 -35.61 4.62
N VAL A 679 -20.91 -34.31 4.40
CA VAL A 679 -22.18 -33.71 3.98
C VAL A 679 -22.46 -33.99 2.50
N ALA A 680 -21.44 -33.96 1.65
CA ALA A 680 -21.54 -34.31 0.23
C ALA A 680 -22.07 -35.75 0.04
N GLU A 681 -21.64 -36.70 0.88
CA GLU A 681 -22.15 -38.07 0.81
C GLU A 681 -23.61 -38.17 1.26
N THR A 682 -24.02 -37.35 2.22
CA THR A 682 -25.42 -37.24 2.63
C THR A 682 -26.28 -36.66 1.50
N ILE A 683 -25.81 -35.63 0.79
CA ILE A 683 -26.50 -35.05 -0.37
C ILE A 683 -26.51 -36.04 -1.54
N ARG A 684 -25.43 -36.81 -1.75
CA ARG A 684 -25.41 -37.90 -2.73
C ARG A 684 -26.50 -38.93 -2.44
N ALA A 685 -26.68 -39.32 -1.18
CA ALA A 685 -27.74 -40.24 -0.78
C ALA A 685 -29.14 -39.66 -1.03
N VAL A 686 -29.35 -38.38 -0.71
CA VAL A 686 -30.61 -37.66 -1.01
C VAL A 686 -30.89 -37.65 -2.51
N THR A 687 -29.93 -37.20 -3.32
CA THR A 687 -30.09 -37.09 -4.78
C THR A 687 -30.31 -38.43 -5.46
N ALA A 688 -29.69 -39.51 -4.99
CA ALA A 688 -29.91 -40.88 -5.49
C ALA A 688 -31.34 -41.39 -5.28
N GLY A 689 -32.10 -40.80 -4.35
CA GLY A 689 -33.51 -41.11 -4.11
C GLY A 689 -34.47 -40.52 -5.15
N TYR A 690 -34.00 -39.69 -6.07
CA TYR A 690 -34.83 -39.00 -7.07
C TYR A 690 -34.40 -39.31 -8.50
N ASP A 691 -35.38 -39.61 -9.36
CA ASP A 691 -35.12 -39.87 -10.78
C ASP A 691 -34.56 -38.64 -11.51
N ASN A 692 -33.69 -38.90 -12.48
CA ASN A 692 -33.14 -37.91 -13.40
C ASN A 692 -32.39 -36.74 -12.71
N VAL A 693 -31.73 -37.05 -11.59
CA VAL A 693 -30.85 -36.13 -10.86
C VAL A 693 -29.40 -36.59 -11.00
N GLU A 694 -28.50 -35.66 -11.31
CA GLU A 694 -27.06 -35.89 -11.36
C GLU A 694 -26.38 -35.09 -10.25
N PHE A 695 -25.62 -35.77 -9.41
CA PHE A 695 -24.87 -35.15 -8.32
C PHE A 695 -23.39 -35.03 -8.67
N ILE A 696 -22.86 -33.80 -8.55
CA ILE A 696 -21.51 -33.44 -8.98
C ILE A 696 -20.75 -32.81 -7.81
N PRO A 697 -19.93 -33.59 -7.08
CA PRO A 697 -19.18 -33.11 -5.93
C PRO A 697 -17.84 -32.48 -6.30
N PHE A 698 -17.49 -31.36 -5.66
CA PHE A 698 -16.20 -30.68 -5.83
C PHE A 698 -15.22 -30.94 -4.69
N GLY A 699 -15.69 -31.33 -3.50
CA GLY A 699 -14.84 -31.59 -2.33
C GLY A 699 -14.21 -30.33 -1.72
N TYR A 700 -14.63 -29.15 -2.15
CA TYR A 700 -14.29 -27.84 -1.57
C TYR A 700 -15.47 -26.88 -1.80
N ASN A 701 -15.57 -25.84 -0.96
CA ASN A 701 -16.68 -24.89 -1.04
C ASN A 701 -16.73 -24.16 -2.38
N ILE A 702 -17.73 -24.47 -3.21
CA ILE A 702 -17.99 -23.82 -4.49
C ILE A 702 -19.22 -22.92 -4.36
N HIS A 703 -19.05 -21.64 -4.63
CA HIS A 703 -20.13 -20.66 -4.54
C HIS A 703 -20.98 -20.65 -5.81
N HIS A 704 -22.21 -20.13 -5.73
CA HIS A 704 -23.21 -20.12 -6.81
C HIS A 704 -22.64 -19.67 -8.15
N GLY A 705 -21.91 -18.56 -8.19
CA GLY A 705 -21.27 -18.07 -9.41
C GLY A 705 -20.31 -19.11 -9.99
N PRO A 706 -19.18 -19.40 -9.33
CA PRO A 706 -18.24 -20.42 -9.79
C PRO A 706 -18.90 -21.75 -10.18
N GLY A 707 -19.91 -22.21 -9.43
CA GLY A 707 -20.69 -23.40 -9.75
C GLY A 707 -21.47 -23.29 -11.06
N MET A 708 -22.20 -22.19 -11.26
CA MET A 708 -22.93 -21.91 -12.51
C MET A 708 -21.98 -21.77 -13.71
N ALA A 709 -20.90 -21.00 -13.56
CA ALA A 709 -19.90 -20.84 -14.62
C ALA A 709 -19.26 -22.18 -15.00
N TRP A 710 -18.98 -23.04 -14.00
CA TRP A 710 -18.52 -24.39 -14.25
C TRP A 710 -19.57 -25.21 -15.03
N ALA A 711 -20.83 -25.17 -14.61
CA ALA A 711 -21.92 -25.89 -15.29
C ALA A 711 -22.01 -25.52 -16.78
N ILE A 712 -22.00 -24.21 -17.07
CA ILE A 712 -22.08 -23.66 -18.43
C ILE A 712 -20.88 -24.10 -19.28
N GLY A 713 -19.70 -24.21 -18.68
CA GLY A 713 -18.47 -24.62 -19.37
C GLY A 713 -18.35 -26.14 -19.60
N HIS A 714 -18.95 -26.98 -18.75
CA HIS A 714 -18.57 -28.41 -18.67
C HIS A 714 -19.72 -29.40 -18.89
N LEU A 715 -20.99 -29.00 -18.71
CA LEU A 715 -22.14 -29.92 -18.83
C LEU A 715 -22.68 -30.07 -20.26
N GLY A 716 -22.04 -29.46 -21.26
CA GLY A 716 -22.49 -29.53 -22.66
C GLY A 716 -23.88 -28.92 -22.88
N LEU A 717 -24.28 -27.97 -22.03
CA LEU A 717 -25.60 -27.34 -22.09
C LEU A 717 -25.81 -26.61 -23.43
N SER A 718 -27.03 -26.68 -23.97
CA SER A 718 -27.45 -25.99 -25.20
C SER A 718 -28.92 -25.59 -25.08
N GLY A 719 -29.29 -24.46 -25.67
CA GLY A 719 -30.62 -23.89 -25.61
C GLY A 719 -30.91 -23.26 -24.25
N GLU A 720 -32.13 -23.47 -23.79
CA GLU A 720 -32.64 -22.88 -22.56
C GLU A 720 -32.27 -23.72 -21.33
N VAL A 721 -31.85 -23.06 -20.25
CA VAL A 721 -31.46 -23.71 -18.98
C VAL A 721 -32.01 -22.94 -17.81
N LEU A 722 -32.64 -23.66 -16.88
CA LEU A 722 -33.18 -23.10 -15.64
C LEU A 722 -32.15 -23.21 -14.52
N PHE A 723 -31.79 -22.09 -13.91
CA PHE A 723 -31.05 -22.04 -12.65
C PHE A 723 -32.03 -21.86 -11.49
N LEU A 724 -31.92 -22.72 -10.47
CA LEU A 724 -32.70 -22.68 -9.24
C LEU A 724 -31.80 -22.74 -8.01
N ASP A 725 -32.04 -21.86 -7.04
CA ASP A 725 -31.34 -21.91 -5.75
C ASP A 725 -31.80 -23.11 -4.91
N SER A 726 -30.91 -23.62 -4.07
CA SER A 726 -31.15 -24.85 -3.28
C SER A 726 -32.23 -24.66 -2.21
N ASP A 727 -32.57 -23.43 -1.82
CA ASP A 727 -33.57 -23.11 -0.80
C ASP A 727 -34.96 -22.77 -1.35
N VAL A 728 -35.21 -23.09 -2.64
CA VAL A 728 -36.49 -22.94 -3.30
C VAL A 728 -37.34 -24.20 -3.14
N GLU A 729 -38.60 -24.04 -2.76
CA GLU A 729 -39.61 -25.08 -2.79
C GLU A 729 -40.69 -24.77 -3.83
N VAL A 730 -41.07 -25.77 -4.64
CA VAL A 730 -42.12 -25.63 -5.67
C VAL A 730 -43.47 -26.02 -5.11
N LEU A 731 -44.36 -25.05 -4.99
CA LEU A 731 -45.69 -25.23 -4.38
C LEU A 731 -46.76 -25.65 -5.40
N LYS A 732 -46.65 -25.20 -6.66
CA LYS A 732 -47.63 -25.44 -7.73
C LYS A 732 -46.93 -25.49 -9.11
N PRO A 733 -47.51 -26.17 -10.11
CA PRO A 733 -46.99 -26.15 -11.49
C PRO A 733 -47.26 -24.80 -12.17
N GLY A 734 -46.65 -24.53 -13.32
CA GLY A 734 -46.92 -23.35 -14.15
C GLY A 734 -45.82 -22.28 -14.13
N PHE A 735 -44.83 -22.36 -13.23
CA PHE A 735 -43.77 -21.35 -13.16
C PHE A 735 -42.74 -21.49 -14.27
N LEU A 736 -42.32 -22.72 -14.62
CA LEU A 736 -41.35 -22.95 -15.68
C LEU A 736 -41.97 -22.66 -17.05
N GLU A 737 -43.24 -23.02 -17.24
CA GLU A 737 -44.03 -22.69 -18.42
C GLU A 737 -44.14 -21.17 -18.59
N SER A 738 -44.36 -20.45 -17.50
CA SER A 738 -44.44 -18.99 -17.51
C SER A 738 -43.12 -18.32 -17.86
N LEU A 739 -41.99 -18.82 -17.34
CA LEU A 739 -40.65 -18.35 -17.70
C LEU A 739 -40.33 -18.64 -19.17
N HIS A 740 -40.64 -19.86 -19.64
CA HIS A 740 -40.41 -20.28 -21.02
C HIS A 740 -41.24 -19.45 -22.01
N ALA A 741 -42.52 -19.23 -21.73
CA ALA A 741 -43.40 -18.42 -22.59
C ALA A 741 -42.94 -16.95 -22.73
N ALA A 742 -42.18 -16.44 -21.76
CA ALA A 742 -41.68 -15.07 -21.74
C ALA A 742 -40.29 -14.92 -22.40
N LEU A 743 -39.51 -16.00 -22.52
CA LEU A 743 -38.17 -15.95 -23.09
C LEU A 743 -38.25 -15.89 -24.63
N ARG A 744 -37.67 -14.84 -25.23
CA ARG A 744 -37.64 -14.64 -26.69
C ARG A 744 -36.25 -14.94 -27.26
N PRO A 745 -36.14 -15.32 -28.55
CA PRO A 745 -34.85 -15.51 -29.21
C PRO A 745 -33.94 -14.28 -29.07
N GLY A 746 -32.68 -14.50 -28.69
CA GLY A 746 -31.69 -13.45 -28.47
C GLY A 746 -31.71 -12.81 -27.08
N MET A 747 -32.73 -13.10 -26.24
CA MET A 747 -32.71 -12.68 -24.83
C MET A 747 -31.69 -13.49 -24.03
N TYR A 748 -31.07 -12.82 -23.07
CA TYR A 748 -30.16 -13.44 -22.11
C TYR A 748 -30.90 -14.42 -21.19
N GLY A 749 -32.04 -13.99 -20.64
CA GLY A 749 -32.85 -14.78 -19.72
C GLY A 749 -34.07 -14.04 -19.18
N VAL A 750 -34.93 -14.76 -18.46
CA VAL A 750 -36.13 -14.27 -17.77
C VAL A 750 -36.12 -14.73 -16.31
N GLY A 751 -36.51 -13.85 -15.39
CA GLY A 751 -36.51 -14.08 -13.95
C GLY A 751 -36.72 -12.79 -13.17
N CYS A 752 -36.46 -12.80 -11.86
CA CYS A 752 -36.53 -11.60 -11.03
C CYS A 752 -35.33 -10.68 -11.34
N VAL A 753 -35.55 -9.38 -11.56
CA VAL A 753 -34.48 -8.40 -11.78
C VAL A 753 -34.39 -7.47 -10.56
N LEU A 754 -33.22 -7.44 -9.93
CA LEU A 754 -32.87 -6.48 -8.88
C LEU A 754 -32.04 -5.34 -9.47
N ARG A 755 -31.87 -4.27 -8.69
CA ARG A 755 -30.98 -3.16 -9.04
C ARG A 755 -29.85 -3.12 -8.06
N VAL A 756 -28.63 -3.15 -8.58
CA VAL A 756 -27.41 -3.25 -7.78
C VAL A 756 -26.37 -2.26 -8.26
N ASP A 757 -25.39 -1.90 -7.44
CA ASP A 757 -24.21 -1.15 -7.86
C ASP A 757 -23.19 -2.06 -8.59
N GLU A 758 -22.10 -1.47 -9.09
CA GLU A 758 -21.03 -2.21 -9.78
C GLU A 758 -20.29 -3.23 -8.90
N LEU A 759 -20.53 -3.19 -7.59
CA LEU A 759 -19.99 -4.13 -6.60
C LEU A 759 -20.99 -5.25 -6.25
N GLY A 760 -22.23 -5.15 -6.74
CA GLY A 760 -23.30 -6.11 -6.52
C GLY A 760 -24.15 -5.88 -5.28
N ASN A 761 -24.11 -4.68 -4.70
CA ASN A 761 -24.96 -4.30 -3.56
C ASN A 761 -26.27 -3.67 -4.04
N ASP A 762 -27.41 -3.99 -3.40
CA ASP A 762 -28.71 -3.42 -3.72
C ASP A 762 -28.71 -1.89 -3.70
N ARG A 763 -29.15 -1.27 -4.80
CA ARG A 763 -29.19 0.19 -4.96
C ARG A 763 -30.48 0.64 -5.67
N PRO A 764 -31.34 1.44 -5.02
CA PRO A 764 -32.66 1.77 -5.57
C PRO A 764 -32.71 2.99 -6.53
N GLN A 765 -31.60 3.65 -6.87
CA GLN A 765 -31.59 4.93 -7.62
C GLN A 765 -30.49 5.02 -8.71
N ASP A 766 -30.42 6.15 -9.42
CA ASP A 766 -29.58 6.43 -10.60
C ASP A 766 -28.13 5.89 -10.50
N GLY A 767 -27.70 5.24 -11.59
CA GLY A 767 -26.42 4.53 -11.68
C GLY A 767 -26.46 3.05 -11.25
N ALA A 768 -27.64 2.50 -10.98
CA ALA A 768 -27.81 1.07 -10.68
C ALA A 768 -27.91 0.21 -11.95
N VAL A 769 -27.27 -0.95 -11.90
CA VAL A 769 -27.19 -1.96 -12.96
C VAL A 769 -28.34 -2.96 -12.78
N PRO A 770 -29.11 -3.29 -13.84
CA PRO A 770 -30.11 -4.36 -13.77
C PRO A 770 -29.43 -5.70 -13.56
N TYR A 771 -29.87 -6.45 -12.55
CA TYR A 771 -29.27 -7.71 -12.14
C TYR A 771 -30.30 -8.83 -12.14
N LEU A 772 -30.15 -9.80 -13.05
CA LEU A 772 -31.01 -10.98 -13.08
C LEU A 772 -30.67 -11.89 -11.90
N TYR A 773 -31.60 -11.96 -10.95
CA TYR A 773 -31.47 -12.66 -9.68
C TYR A 773 -31.62 -14.18 -9.87
N PRO A 774 -30.65 -14.99 -9.41
CA PRO A 774 -30.51 -16.39 -9.84
C PRO A 774 -31.49 -17.37 -9.18
N ALA A 775 -32.23 -16.95 -8.15
CA ALA A 775 -33.08 -17.87 -7.39
C ALA A 775 -34.11 -18.62 -8.26
N CYS A 776 -34.68 -17.96 -9.28
CA CYS A 776 -35.59 -18.54 -10.27
C CYS A 776 -35.36 -17.89 -11.64
N MET A 777 -34.40 -18.41 -12.42
CA MET A 777 -33.93 -17.77 -13.66
C MET A 777 -33.83 -18.77 -14.81
N LEU A 778 -34.53 -18.52 -15.93
CA LEU A 778 -34.39 -19.26 -17.19
C LEU A 778 -33.48 -18.47 -18.14
N THR A 779 -32.41 -19.09 -18.66
CA THR A 779 -31.41 -18.41 -19.50
C THR A 779 -31.23 -19.11 -20.84
N ASN A 780 -30.81 -18.34 -21.86
CA ASN A 780 -30.37 -18.88 -23.14
C ASN A 780 -28.84 -19.04 -23.13
N ILE A 781 -28.35 -20.28 -23.13
CA ILE A 781 -26.92 -20.56 -22.94
C ILE A 781 -26.06 -20.04 -24.09
N GLU A 782 -26.57 -20.06 -25.32
CA GLU A 782 -25.88 -19.51 -26.48
C GLU A 782 -25.64 -18.00 -26.34
N VAL A 783 -26.56 -17.27 -25.72
CA VAL A 783 -26.38 -15.85 -25.40
C VAL A 783 -25.45 -15.68 -24.21
N VAL A 784 -25.64 -16.46 -23.13
CA VAL A 784 -24.82 -16.36 -21.90
C VAL A 784 -23.33 -16.54 -22.20
N ARG A 785 -22.96 -17.46 -23.09
CA ARG A 785 -21.56 -17.75 -23.46
C ARG A 785 -20.86 -16.64 -24.26
N GLN A 786 -21.60 -15.68 -24.80
CA GLN A 786 -21.02 -14.55 -25.53
C GLN A 786 -20.43 -13.50 -24.58
N TRP A 787 -20.70 -13.61 -23.28
CA TRP A 787 -20.33 -12.63 -22.26
C TRP A 787 -19.50 -13.29 -21.14
N PRO A 788 -18.83 -12.51 -20.29
CA PRO A 788 -18.07 -13.06 -19.15
C PRO A 788 -18.98 -13.93 -18.27
N LEU A 789 -18.57 -15.17 -18.01
CA LEU A 789 -19.31 -16.11 -17.17
C LEU A 789 -19.30 -15.66 -15.69
N PRO A 790 -20.32 -16.05 -14.91
CA PRO A 790 -20.47 -15.62 -13.52
C PRO A 790 -19.44 -16.30 -12.61
N ILE A 791 -18.21 -15.78 -12.49
CA ILE A 791 -17.11 -16.48 -11.78
C ILE A 791 -16.84 -15.97 -10.34
N LYS A 792 -17.69 -15.11 -9.78
CA LYS A 792 -17.51 -14.51 -8.44
C LYS A 792 -18.47 -15.06 -7.38
N HIS A 793 -18.06 -15.02 -6.11
CA HIS A 793 -18.94 -15.22 -4.94
C HIS A 793 -19.82 -13.98 -4.73
N GLY A 794 -21.08 -14.17 -4.29
CA GLY A 794 -22.08 -13.10 -4.23
C GLY A 794 -22.78 -12.99 -5.57
N ALA A 795 -23.65 -11.98 -5.76
CA ALA A 795 -24.49 -11.76 -6.95
C ALA A 795 -23.84 -12.29 -8.26
N PRO A 796 -24.05 -13.58 -8.59
CA PRO A 796 -23.14 -14.30 -9.48
C PRO A 796 -23.01 -13.66 -10.87
N MET A 797 -24.08 -13.01 -11.32
CA MET A 797 -24.19 -12.44 -12.66
C MET A 797 -23.61 -11.03 -12.81
N ILE A 798 -23.11 -10.38 -11.75
CA ILE A 798 -22.68 -8.95 -11.79
C ILE A 798 -21.71 -8.64 -12.91
N PRO A 799 -20.62 -9.40 -13.15
CA PRO A 799 -19.70 -9.12 -14.25
C PRO A 799 -20.38 -9.21 -15.63
N THR A 800 -21.30 -10.16 -15.81
CA THR A 800 -22.10 -10.31 -17.02
C THR A 800 -23.07 -9.14 -17.19
N MET A 801 -23.73 -8.73 -16.12
CA MET A 801 -24.68 -7.60 -16.11
C MET A 801 -23.97 -6.26 -16.33
N LEU A 802 -22.76 -6.08 -15.80
CA LEU A 802 -21.90 -4.92 -16.07
C LEU A 802 -21.44 -4.89 -17.53
N ALA A 803 -21.14 -6.05 -18.12
CA ALA A 803 -20.80 -6.13 -19.54
C ALA A 803 -22.00 -5.75 -20.41
N LEU A 804 -23.21 -6.22 -20.07
CA LEU A 804 -24.45 -5.81 -20.74
C LEU A 804 -24.73 -4.31 -20.55
N HIS A 805 -24.51 -3.77 -19.35
CA HIS A 805 -24.67 -2.34 -19.05
C HIS A 805 -23.67 -1.48 -19.84
N ALA A 806 -22.39 -1.85 -19.85
CA ALA A 806 -21.35 -1.14 -20.59
C ALA A 806 -21.54 -1.21 -22.11
N ALA A 807 -22.20 -2.26 -22.61
CA ALA A 807 -22.57 -2.41 -24.01
C ALA A 807 -23.94 -1.77 -24.38
N ASP A 808 -24.60 -1.08 -23.44
CA ASP A 808 -25.97 -0.54 -23.58
C ASP A 808 -27.00 -1.60 -24.02
N ALA A 809 -26.77 -2.85 -23.62
CA ALA A 809 -27.51 -4.04 -24.02
C ALA A 809 -28.51 -4.52 -22.94
N GLY A 810 -28.93 -3.64 -22.02
CA GLY A 810 -29.86 -3.98 -20.92
C GLY A 810 -31.21 -4.52 -21.40
N HIS A 811 -31.62 -4.19 -22.63
CA HIS A 811 -32.83 -4.72 -23.27
C HIS A 811 -32.80 -6.24 -23.52
N LEU A 812 -31.62 -6.87 -23.51
CA LEU A 812 -31.48 -8.33 -23.62
C LEU A 812 -31.96 -9.08 -22.36
N ILE A 813 -32.19 -8.35 -21.27
CA ILE A 813 -32.81 -8.81 -20.02
C ILE A 813 -34.27 -8.28 -20.01
N ALA A 814 -35.11 -8.76 -20.94
CA ALA A 814 -36.40 -8.10 -21.19
C ALA A 814 -37.50 -8.42 -20.17
N SER A 815 -38.20 -7.36 -19.73
CA SER A 815 -39.66 -7.25 -19.71
C SER A 815 -40.03 -5.96 -20.47
N LEU A 816 -40.71 -6.06 -21.61
CA LEU A 816 -40.96 -4.93 -22.52
C LEU A 816 -42.12 -4.01 -22.06
N ASP A 817 -41.96 -2.73 -22.40
CA ASP A 817 -42.93 -1.61 -22.47
C ASP A 817 -43.44 -0.94 -21.16
N TRP A 818 -42.54 -0.65 -20.22
CA TRP A 818 -42.86 -0.09 -18.90
C TRP A 818 -42.87 1.45 -18.76
N VAL A 819 -42.52 2.20 -19.81
CA VAL A 819 -42.36 3.67 -19.67
C VAL A 819 -43.71 4.41 -19.67
N GLU A 820 -44.78 3.83 -20.22
CA GLU A 820 -46.09 4.50 -20.31
C GLU A 820 -47.05 4.22 -19.13
N GLU A 821 -46.90 3.13 -18.37
CA GLU A 821 -47.88 2.73 -17.35
C GLU A 821 -47.53 3.08 -15.88
N ASP A 822 -46.27 3.44 -15.58
CA ASP A 822 -45.86 3.81 -14.21
C ASP A 822 -46.47 5.14 -13.72
N PHE A 823 -47.07 5.91 -14.63
CA PHE A 823 -47.81 7.14 -14.31
C PHE A 823 -49.34 6.97 -14.27
N ALA A 824 -49.85 5.73 -14.40
CA ALA A 824 -51.28 5.47 -14.32
C ALA A 824 -51.79 5.52 -12.86
N ARG A 825 -52.98 6.12 -12.67
CA ARG A 825 -53.58 6.37 -11.34
C ARG A 825 -53.93 5.13 -10.52
N GLN A 826 -53.98 3.94 -11.14
CA GLN A 826 -54.22 2.67 -10.46
C GLN A 826 -53.36 1.57 -11.09
N PRO A 827 -52.13 1.37 -10.60
CA PRO A 827 -51.23 0.39 -11.19
C PRO A 827 -51.73 -1.04 -10.92
N LYS A 828 -51.94 -1.81 -11.99
CA LYS A 828 -52.08 -3.26 -11.90
C LYS A 828 -50.68 -3.88 -11.91
N ARG A 829 -50.22 -4.29 -10.73
CA ARG A 829 -48.91 -4.94 -10.56
C ARG A 829 -48.92 -6.32 -11.22
N HIS A 830 -48.18 -6.49 -12.30
CA HIS A 830 -47.94 -7.79 -12.94
C HIS A 830 -46.43 -8.05 -13.03
N TYR A 831 -45.85 -8.50 -11.92
CA TYR A 831 -44.49 -9.06 -11.87
C TYR A 831 -44.60 -10.59 -11.96
N LEU A 832 -43.75 -11.28 -12.73
CA LEU A 832 -43.57 -12.72 -12.58
C LEU A 832 -42.44 -12.97 -11.56
N LYS A 833 -42.69 -12.55 -10.33
CA LYS A 833 -41.83 -12.87 -9.18
C LYS A 833 -42.32 -14.22 -8.64
N HIS A 834 -41.86 -15.34 -9.18
CA HIS A 834 -42.44 -16.63 -8.75
C HIS A 834 -42.20 -16.95 -7.27
N ASP A 835 -41.09 -16.47 -6.69
CA ASP A 835 -40.81 -16.56 -5.25
C ASP A 835 -41.78 -15.66 -4.46
N TRP A 836 -42.50 -16.25 -3.50
CA TRP A 836 -43.50 -15.56 -2.67
C TRP A 836 -44.79 -15.13 -3.42
N GLN A 837 -45.02 -15.59 -4.66
CA GLN A 837 -46.28 -15.40 -5.39
C GLN A 837 -47.14 -16.69 -5.48
N GLY A 838 -46.85 -17.69 -4.66
CA GLY A 838 -47.70 -18.88 -4.49
C GLY A 838 -47.50 -20.01 -5.50
N THR A 839 -46.45 -19.94 -6.34
CA THR A 839 -45.99 -21.05 -7.20
C THR A 839 -44.68 -21.64 -6.71
N VAL A 840 -43.75 -20.83 -6.21
CA VAL A 840 -42.57 -21.27 -5.44
C VAL A 840 -42.38 -20.39 -4.19
N ILE A 841 -41.65 -20.89 -3.19
CA ILE A 841 -41.30 -20.16 -1.95
C ILE A 841 -39.82 -20.35 -1.64
N ARG A 842 -39.17 -19.35 -1.01
CA ARG A 842 -37.82 -19.49 -0.47
C ARG A 842 -37.87 -19.75 1.03
N THR A 843 -37.19 -20.80 1.48
CA THR A 843 -37.17 -21.21 2.89
C THR A 843 -36.12 -20.47 3.72
N GLY A 844 -35.22 -19.71 3.08
CA GLY A 844 -34.30 -18.78 3.73
C GLY A 844 -33.08 -19.44 4.39
N GLY A 845 -32.67 -20.60 3.89
CA GLY A 845 -31.75 -21.51 4.58
C GLY A 845 -30.30 -21.04 4.73
N TYR A 846 -29.74 -20.22 3.83
CA TYR A 846 -28.34 -19.76 3.92
C TYR A 846 -28.21 -18.30 3.42
N HIS A 847 -27.83 -17.42 4.36
CA HIS A 847 -27.36 -16.02 4.33
C HIS A 847 -27.41 -15.13 3.06
N TYR A 848 -27.64 -13.82 3.32
CA TYR A 848 -27.10 -12.61 2.63
C TYR A 848 -28.04 -11.62 1.92
N ASP A 849 -29.37 -11.75 1.98
CA ASP A 849 -30.29 -10.66 1.57
C ASP A 849 -31.07 -10.09 2.77
N LEU A 850 -30.37 -9.83 3.88
CA LEU A 850 -30.92 -9.07 4.98
C LEU A 850 -30.03 -7.86 5.25
N PRO A 851 -30.61 -6.69 5.58
CA PRO A 851 -29.92 -5.40 5.55
C PRO A 851 -28.56 -5.48 6.25
N SER A 852 -27.50 -5.00 5.59
CA SER A 852 -26.22 -4.82 6.26
C SER A 852 -26.46 -3.95 7.49
N ALA A 853 -26.06 -4.43 8.66
CA ALA A 853 -26.07 -3.63 9.88
C ALA A 853 -25.43 -2.25 9.60
N THR A 854 -26.24 -1.20 9.71
CA THR A 854 -25.91 0.21 9.44
C THR A 854 -25.37 0.92 10.67
N THR A 855 -25.51 0.30 11.83
CA THR A 855 -25.15 0.90 13.13
C THR A 855 -23.64 0.82 13.35
N THR A 856 -23.01 1.95 13.68
CA THR A 856 -21.60 2.02 14.05
C THR A 856 -21.31 1.18 15.29
N VAL A 857 -20.35 0.26 15.21
CA VAL A 857 -19.99 -0.62 16.32
C VAL A 857 -19.22 0.15 17.39
N ASN A 858 -19.62 -0.01 18.65
CA ASN A 858 -18.90 0.52 19.80
C ASN A 858 -17.59 -0.29 20.02
N THR A 859 -16.49 0.17 19.42
CA THR A 859 -15.20 -0.56 19.40
C THR A 859 -14.55 -0.71 20.78
N ASP A 860 -14.73 0.28 21.67
CA ASP A 860 -14.19 0.18 23.03
C ASP A 860 -14.96 -0.87 23.82
N LEU A 861 -16.29 -0.90 23.74
CA LEU A 861 -17.11 -1.94 24.36
C LEU A 861 -16.68 -3.33 23.84
N LEU A 862 -16.39 -3.44 22.54
CA LEU A 862 -15.92 -4.68 21.90
C LEU A 862 -14.54 -5.13 22.38
N HIS A 863 -13.66 -4.20 22.78
CA HIS A 863 -12.35 -4.52 23.36
C HIS A 863 -12.47 -5.08 24.78
N PHE A 864 -13.46 -4.62 25.55
CA PHE A 864 -13.71 -5.04 26.93
C PHE A 864 -14.52 -6.34 27.04
N MET A 865 -15.06 -6.83 25.92
CA MET A 865 -15.70 -8.13 25.86
C MET A 865 -14.71 -9.26 26.17
N PRO A 866 -15.07 -10.25 27.02
CA PRO A 866 -14.19 -11.38 27.32
C PRO A 866 -13.91 -12.20 26.05
N ALA A 867 -12.64 -12.49 25.75
CA ALA A 867 -12.28 -13.24 24.54
C ALA A 867 -12.84 -14.68 24.50
N ALA A 868 -13.07 -15.28 25.67
CA ALA A 868 -13.55 -16.65 25.83
C ALA A 868 -15.03 -16.75 26.24
N ALA A 869 -15.82 -15.68 26.09
CA ALA A 869 -17.25 -15.72 26.38
C ALA A 869 -17.95 -16.75 25.48
N ARG A 870 -18.74 -17.64 26.06
CA ARG A 870 -19.41 -18.73 25.33
C ARG A 870 -20.88 -18.46 25.12
N LYS A 871 -21.54 -17.80 26.07
CA LYS A 871 -22.98 -17.52 26.00
C LYS A 871 -23.25 -16.07 26.39
N ILE A 872 -23.56 -15.27 25.37
CA ILE A 872 -23.61 -13.82 25.43
C ILE A 872 -25.05 -13.35 25.21
N VAL A 873 -25.48 -12.36 25.99
CA VAL A 873 -26.77 -11.69 25.84
C VAL A 873 -26.54 -10.19 25.66
N GLU A 874 -26.95 -9.64 24.52
CA GLU A 874 -26.87 -8.21 24.23
C GLU A 874 -28.27 -7.58 24.30
N ILE A 875 -28.41 -6.55 25.14
CA ILE A 875 -29.66 -5.82 25.30
C ILE A 875 -29.61 -4.55 24.45
N GLY A 876 -30.62 -4.36 23.59
CA GLY A 876 -30.64 -3.29 22.60
C GLY A 876 -29.70 -3.56 21.43
N CYS A 877 -29.68 -4.81 20.93
CA CYS A 877 -28.71 -5.24 19.90
C CYS A 877 -28.86 -4.54 18.54
N GLY A 878 -29.88 -3.71 18.35
CA GLY A 878 -30.10 -2.94 17.13
C GLY A 878 -30.25 -3.85 15.93
N ASP A 879 -29.45 -3.61 14.89
CA ASP A 879 -29.38 -4.42 13.69
C ASP A 879 -28.35 -5.57 13.79
N GLY A 880 -27.81 -5.85 14.98
CA GLY A 880 -26.84 -6.92 15.21
C GLY A 880 -25.40 -6.59 14.80
N ALA A 881 -25.06 -5.32 14.54
CA ALA A 881 -23.70 -4.89 14.19
C ALA A 881 -22.64 -5.37 15.19
N PHE A 882 -22.92 -5.26 16.49
CA PHE A 882 -21.99 -5.61 17.55
C PHE A 882 -21.78 -7.13 17.65
N ALA A 883 -22.85 -7.92 17.56
CA ALA A 883 -22.80 -9.37 17.44
C ALA A 883 -21.92 -9.82 16.26
N LYS A 884 -22.13 -9.23 15.07
CA LYS A 884 -21.31 -9.49 13.88
C LYS A 884 -19.82 -9.23 14.14
N ALA A 885 -19.50 -8.08 14.73
CA ALA A 885 -18.12 -7.70 15.00
C ALA A 885 -17.45 -8.58 16.07
N TYR A 886 -18.20 -9.02 17.09
CA TYR A 886 -17.67 -9.91 18.13
C TYR A 886 -17.47 -11.33 17.61
N LYS A 887 -18.41 -11.89 16.85
CA LYS A 887 -18.31 -13.25 16.28
C LYS A 887 -17.17 -13.40 15.28
N GLN A 888 -16.71 -12.31 14.65
CA GLN A 888 -15.46 -12.34 13.88
C GLN A 888 -14.23 -12.69 14.73
N ARG A 889 -14.22 -12.30 16.01
CA ARG A 889 -13.14 -12.59 16.97
C ARG A 889 -13.33 -13.92 17.69
N ASN A 890 -14.59 -14.32 17.89
CA ASN A 890 -14.97 -15.53 18.60
C ASN A 890 -16.17 -16.22 17.88
N PRO A 891 -15.93 -16.96 16.79
CA PRO A 891 -16.99 -17.49 15.93
C PRO A 891 -17.78 -18.64 16.56
N ILE A 892 -17.29 -19.23 17.66
CA ILE A 892 -17.91 -20.38 18.33
C ILE A 892 -18.83 -19.98 19.50
N CYS A 893 -18.98 -18.69 19.79
CA CYS A 893 -19.87 -18.23 20.85
C CYS A 893 -21.35 -18.33 20.45
N ASN A 894 -22.21 -18.57 21.44
CA ASN A 894 -23.65 -18.45 21.32
C ASN A 894 -24.08 -17.02 21.70
N TYR A 895 -24.54 -16.28 20.72
CA TYR A 895 -24.86 -14.86 20.80
C TYR A 895 -26.37 -14.63 20.71
N THR A 896 -26.97 -14.13 21.78
CA THR A 896 -28.39 -13.79 21.84
C THR A 896 -28.59 -12.27 21.85
N GLY A 897 -29.29 -11.74 20.85
CA GLY A 897 -29.72 -10.34 20.81
C GLY A 897 -31.12 -10.15 21.37
N VAL A 898 -31.35 -9.05 22.08
CA VAL A 898 -32.68 -8.61 22.54
C VAL A 898 -32.93 -7.21 21.99
N GLU A 899 -34.03 -7.03 21.26
CA GLU A 899 -34.37 -5.76 20.61
C GLU A 899 -35.88 -5.53 20.61
N THR A 900 -36.34 -4.34 21.02
CA THR A 900 -37.77 -4.03 21.14
C THR A 900 -38.39 -3.64 19.81
N ASP A 901 -37.61 -3.00 18.92
CA ASP A 901 -38.07 -2.63 17.59
C ASP A 901 -38.11 -3.86 16.66
N PRO A 902 -39.30 -4.25 16.12
CA PRO A 902 -39.42 -5.45 15.29
C PRO A 902 -38.57 -5.42 14.01
N ALA A 903 -38.36 -4.24 13.41
CA ALA A 903 -37.58 -4.10 12.19
C ALA A 903 -36.08 -4.26 12.48
N ARG A 904 -35.59 -3.68 13.58
CA ARG A 904 -34.20 -3.86 14.03
C ARG A 904 -33.93 -5.29 14.48
N ALA A 905 -34.85 -5.87 15.26
CA ALA A 905 -34.76 -7.28 15.66
C ALA A 905 -34.70 -8.21 14.45
N GLN A 906 -35.50 -7.94 13.41
CA GLN A 906 -35.43 -8.68 12.16
C GLN A 906 -34.08 -8.51 11.44
N ALA A 907 -33.52 -7.31 11.44
CA ALA A 907 -32.21 -7.02 10.88
C ALA A 907 -31.05 -7.68 11.66
N ALA A 908 -31.20 -7.91 12.97
CA ALA A 908 -30.19 -8.57 13.82
C ALA A 908 -30.13 -10.09 13.67
N ARG A 909 -31.21 -10.74 13.22
CA ARG A 909 -31.29 -12.22 13.06
C ARG A 909 -30.15 -12.86 12.26
N PRO A 910 -29.58 -12.24 11.21
CA PRO A 910 -28.45 -12.80 10.47
C PRO A 910 -27.12 -12.76 11.23
N HIS A 911 -27.04 -12.00 12.32
CA HIS A 911 -25.79 -11.68 13.02
C HIS A 911 -25.72 -12.28 14.42
N CYS A 912 -26.87 -12.59 15.01
CA CYS A 912 -26.99 -13.33 16.27
C CYS A 912 -27.36 -14.80 16.02
N ASP A 913 -27.04 -15.70 16.95
CA ASP A 913 -27.55 -17.08 16.91
C ASP A 913 -29.03 -17.14 17.27
N PHE A 914 -29.47 -16.19 18.10
CA PHE A 914 -30.86 -16.03 18.49
C PHE A 914 -31.22 -14.56 18.69
N VAL A 915 -32.44 -14.16 18.32
CA VAL A 915 -32.95 -12.80 18.57
C VAL A 915 -34.33 -12.86 19.20
N PHE A 916 -34.49 -12.21 20.35
CA PHE A 916 -35.79 -11.96 20.97
C PHE A 916 -36.27 -10.56 20.63
N ASN A 917 -37.42 -10.47 19.94
CA ASN A 917 -38.13 -9.21 19.79
C ASN A 917 -39.04 -8.99 21.01
N THR A 918 -38.47 -8.55 22.12
CA THR A 918 -39.19 -8.34 23.38
C THR A 918 -38.56 -7.21 24.18
N ASP A 919 -39.37 -6.57 25.01
CA ASP A 919 -38.86 -5.80 26.14
C ASP A 919 -38.37 -6.76 27.23
N LEU A 920 -37.15 -6.50 27.72
CA LEU A 920 -36.51 -7.29 28.76
C LEU A 920 -37.30 -7.23 30.08
N GLU A 921 -37.90 -6.09 30.42
CA GLU A 921 -38.71 -5.91 31.64
C GLU A 921 -39.97 -6.77 31.64
N HIS A 922 -40.44 -7.13 30.44
CA HIS A 922 -41.66 -7.92 30.22
C HIS A 922 -41.38 -9.33 29.66
N ALA A 923 -40.10 -9.76 29.61
CA ALA A 923 -39.73 -11.04 29.02
C ALA A 923 -40.29 -12.25 29.79
N GLY A 924 -40.97 -13.15 29.06
CA GLY A 924 -41.62 -14.35 29.58
C GLY A 924 -40.67 -15.50 29.94
N PRO A 925 -41.19 -16.62 30.49
CA PRO A 925 -40.37 -17.75 30.97
C PRO A 925 -39.40 -18.32 29.93
N ASP A 926 -39.84 -18.45 28.68
CA ASP A 926 -39.04 -19.02 27.59
C ASP A 926 -37.74 -18.25 27.34
N PHE A 927 -37.78 -16.92 27.46
CA PHE A 927 -36.58 -16.09 27.36
C PHE A 927 -35.61 -16.41 28.50
N TRP A 928 -36.10 -16.44 29.73
CA TRP A 928 -35.27 -16.67 30.92
C TRP A 928 -34.67 -18.08 30.95
N ASP A 929 -35.39 -19.07 30.42
CA ASP A 929 -34.86 -20.42 30.23
C ASP A 929 -33.78 -20.45 29.15
N HIS A 930 -33.97 -19.74 28.02
CA HIS A 930 -32.96 -19.63 26.96
C HIS A 930 -31.67 -18.97 27.44
N VAL A 931 -31.75 -17.85 28.16
CA VAL A 931 -30.55 -17.09 28.58
C VAL A 931 -29.92 -17.59 29.89
N ARG A 932 -30.50 -18.63 30.51
CA ARG A 932 -29.99 -19.24 31.74
C ARG A 932 -28.51 -19.61 31.60
N HIS A 933 -27.71 -19.29 32.60
CA HIS A 933 -26.26 -19.52 32.62
C HIS A 933 -25.48 -18.82 31.51
N ALA A 934 -26.02 -17.74 30.92
CA ALA A 934 -25.19 -16.83 30.13
C ALA A 934 -24.01 -16.34 30.97
N ASP A 935 -22.81 -16.33 30.37
CA ASP A 935 -21.58 -15.95 31.06
C ASP A 935 -21.23 -14.47 30.85
N THR A 936 -21.87 -13.80 29.88
CA THR A 936 -21.64 -12.40 29.57
C THR A 936 -22.94 -11.69 29.18
N TRP A 937 -23.21 -10.53 29.76
CA TRP A 937 -24.33 -9.66 29.38
C TRP A 937 -23.81 -8.28 28.98
N VAL A 938 -24.40 -7.70 27.94
CA VAL A 938 -23.96 -6.44 27.33
C VAL A 938 -25.08 -5.42 27.36
N PHE A 939 -24.77 -4.20 27.83
CA PHE A 939 -25.68 -3.06 27.86
C PHE A 939 -24.97 -1.82 27.28
N ASP A 940 -25.44 -1.30 26.15
CA ASP A 940 -24.92 -0.03 25.59
C ASP A 940 -25.94 1.10 25.80
N GLU A 941 -25.80 1.86 26.89
CA GLU A 941 -26.72 2.95 27.31
C GLU A 941 -28.21 2.55 27.42
N THR A 942 -28.50 1.26 27.61
CA THR A 942 -29.88 0.74 27.71
C THR A 942 -30.43 0.77 29.13
N LEU A 943 -29.56 0.79 30.16
CA LEU A 943 -30.01 0.84 31.56
C LEU A 943 -30.72 2.17 31.86
N GLU A 944 -30.31 3.25 31.21
CA GLU A 944 -30.91 4.58 31.29
C GLU A 944 -32.36 4.65 30.79
N GLN A 945 -32.79 3.65 30.02
CA GLN A 945 -34.09 3.61 29.33
C GLN A 945 -35.12 2.73 30.06
N MET A 946 -34.67 1.95 31.05
CA MET A 946 -35.51 1.03 31.82
C MET A 946 -36.32 1.74 32.90
N ASP A 947 -37.51 1.20 33.20
CA ASP A 947 -38.33 1.64 34.32
C ASP A 947 -37.69 1.24 35.67
N ASP A 948 -37.17 0.01 35.80
CA ASP A 948 -36.51 -0.47 37.03
C ASP A 948 -35.22 -1.29 36.74
N PRO A 949 -34.09 -0.61 36.45
CA PRO A 949 -32.83 -1.29 36.17
C PRO A 949 -32.25 -2.03 37.38
N TRP A 950 -32.56 -1.63 38.62
CA TRP A 950 -32.12 -2.33 39.84
C TRP A 950 -32.72 -3.73 39.90
N ARG A 951 -34.05 -3.83 39.77
CA ARG A 951 -34.75 -5.11 39.78
C ARG A 951 -34.34 -5.99 38.60
N MET A 952 -34.10 -5.39 37.43
CA MET A 952 -33.62 -6.14 36.28
C MET A 952 -32.24 -6.74 36.50
N LEU A 953 -31.29 -5.95 37.01
CA LEU A 953 -29.96 -6.43 37.34
C LEU A 953 -30.00 -7.53 38.41
N GLN A 954 -30.87 -7.42 39.43
CA GLN A 954 -31.09 -8.51 40.41
C GLN A 954 -31.63 -9.79 39.75
N LYS A 955 -32.54 -9.66 38.79
CA LYS A 955 -33.08 -10.79 38.03
C LYS A 955 -32.01 -11.45 37.15
N ILE A 956 -31.15 -10.65 36.52
CA ILE A 956 -29.99 -11.14 35.77
C ILE A 956 -29.00 -11.82 36.72
N ARG A 957 -28.73 -11.23 37.89
CA ARG A 957 -27.84 -11.81 38.90
C ARG A 957 -28.30 -13.21 39.32
N ALA A 958 -29.60 -13.47 39.37
CA ALA A 958 -30.15 -14.79 39.68
C ALA A 958 -30.01 -15.82 38.54
N ASN A 959 -29.79 -15.40 37.29
CA ASN A 959 -29.78 -16.27 36.10
C ASN A 959 -28.43 -16.34 35.38
N ILE A 960 -27.51 -15.40 35.65
CA ILE A 960 -26.16 -15.36 35.09
C ILE A 960 -25.29 -16.49 35.69
N ALA A 961 -24.33 -17.00 34.91
CA ALA A 961 -23.39 -18.01 35.39
C ALA A 961 -22.55 -17.48 36.57
N PRO A 962 -22.10 -18.35 37.50
CA PRO A 962 -21.13 -17.98 38.53
C PRO A 962 -19.86 -17.38 37.90
N GLY A 963 -19.44 -16.20 38.37
CA GLY A 963 -18.32 -15.46 37.77
C GLY A 963 -18.63 -14.82 36.41
N GLY A 964 -19.89 -14.87 35.97
CA GLY A 964 -20.34 -14.20 34.75
C GLY A 964 -20.21 -12.68 34.84
N LYS A 965 -20.08 -12.05 33.67
CA LYS A 965 -19.72 -10.63 33.55
C LYS A 965 -20.86 -9.81 32.96
N LEU A 966 -21.03 -8.60 33.48
CA LEU A 966 -21.72 -7.51 32.82
C LEU A 966 -20.67 -6.62 32.16
N VAL A 967 -20.87 -6.29 30.90
CA VAL A 967 -20.06 -5.30 30.17
C VAL A 967 -21.02 -4.19 29.75
N LEU A 968 -20.83 -2.99 30.29
CA LEU A 968 -21.83 -1.93 30.13
C LEU A 968 -21.21 -0.55 29.92
N THR A 969 -21.88 0.27 29.11
CA THR A 969 -21.63 1.72 29.04
C THR A 969 -22.71 2.49 29.79
N ILE A 970 -22.31 3.58 30.45
CA ILE A 970 -23.21 4.48 31.17
C ILE A 970 -22.82 5.91 30.84
N ARG A 971 -23.77 6.72 30.37
CA ARG A 971 -23.54 8.16 30.18
C ARG A 971 -23.39 8.87 31.51
N ASN A 972 -22.35 9.69 31.59
CA ASN A 972 -22.05 10.41 32.82
C ASN A 972 -22.84 11.73 32.89
N PHE A 973 -23.87 11.76 33.72
CA PHE A 973 -24.66 12.98 33.92
C PHE A 973 -23.93 14.04 34.77
N GLN A 974 -22.74 13.73 35.29
CA GLN A 974 -21.84 14.69 35.94
C GLN A 974 -20.91 15.39 34.95
N HIS A 975 -20.97 15.12 33.65
CA HIS A 975 -20.08 15.76 32.68
C HIS A 975 -20.14 17.30 32.71
N TRP A 976 -18.99 17.96 32.59
CA TRP A 976 -18.85 19.42 32.76
C TRP A 976 -19.82 20.22 31.87
N SER A 977 -20.07 19.75 30.64
CA SER A 977 -20.92 20.47 29.68
C SER A 977 -22.40 20.43 30.06
N LEU A 978 -22.86 19.36 30.71
CA LEU A 978 -24.22 19.25 31.24
C LEU A 978 -24.38 20.14 32.46
N GLN A 979 -23.40 20.14 33.37
CA GLN A 979 -23.39 21.05 34.52
C GLN A 979 -23.39 22.52 34.08
N ALA A 980 -22.61 22.86 33.06
CA ALA A 980 -22.58 24.21 32.50
C ALA A 980 -23.94 24.63 31.93
N ARG A 981 -24.60 23.77 31.14
CA ARG A 981 -25.94 24.02 30.58
C ARG A 981 -27.01 24.14 31.65
N LEU A 982 -26.97 23.27 32.66
CA LEU A 982 -27.88 23.32 33.79
C LEU A 982 -27.73 24.64 34.56
N ASN A 983 -26.50 25.06 34.85
CA ASN A 983 -26.21 26.34 35.52
C ASN A 983 -26.59 27.55 34.68
N ALA A 984 -26.50 27.45 33.34
CA ALA A 984 -26.92 28.51 32.42
C ALA A 984 -28.43 28.55 32.17
N GLY A 985 -29.20 27.58 32.69
CA GLY A 985 -30.64 27.46 32.42
C GLY A 985 -30.98 27.03 30.99
N ASP A 986 -30.03 26.43 30.26
CA ASP A 986 -30.18 26.03 28.84
C ASP A 986 -30.24 24.50 28.64
N LEU A 987 -30.73 23.77 29.65
CA LEU A 987 -30.95 22.33 29.51
C LEU A 987 -32.26 22.06 28.77
N ARG A 988 -32.18 21.72 27.48
CA ARG A 988 -33.33 21.42 26.62
C ARG A 988 -33.43 19.93 26.28
N TYR A 989 -34.61 19.46 25.90
CA TYR A 989 -34.78 18.11 25.36
C TYR A 989 -34.31 18.04 23.90
N GLY A 990 -33.60 16.97 23.53
CA GLY A 990 -33.06 16.76 22.18
C GLY A 990 -31.62 16.29 22.14
N THR A 991 -31.03 16.22 20.94
CA THR A 991 -29.71 15.60 20.65
C THR A 991 -28.53 16.28 21.35
N GLN A 992 -28.67 17.53 21.79
CA GLN A 992 -27.63 18.25 22.54
C GLN A 992 -27.96 18.41 24.04
N GLY A 993 -29.06 17.84 24.54
CA GLY A 993 -29.47 17.96 25.94
C GLY A 993 -30.00 16.66 26.50
N LEU A 994 -31.21 16.66 27.09
CA LEU A 994 -31.83 15.45 27.62
C LEU A 994 -32.59 14.69 26.53
N GLU A 995 -32.19 13.46 26.24
CA GLU A 995 -32.92 12.60 25.30
C GLU A 995 -34.25 12.14 25.90
N LEU A 996 -35.34 12.20 25.12
CA LEU A 996 -36.70 11.89 25.58
C LEU A 996 -36.89 10.42 25.99
N SER A 997 -36.08 9.51 25.44
CA SER A 997 -36.12 8.08 25.75
C SER A 997 -35.43 7.71 27.08
N ARG A 998 -34.68 8.63 27.70
CA ARG A 998 -33.96 8.38 28.94
C ARG A 998 -34.85 8.61 30.15
N LYS A 999 -35.06 7.57 30.94
CA LYS A 999 -35.87 7.56 32.17
C LYS A 999 -35.03 7.69 33.44
N ARG A 1000 -33.72 7.42 33.35
CA ARG A 1000 -32.77 7.42 34.48
C ARG A 1000 -31.51 8.20 34.13
N LEU A 1001 -30.94 8.86 35.13
CA LEU A 1001 -29.71 9.64 35.03
C LEU A 1001 -28.71 9.09 36.04
N PHE A 1002 -27.50 8.77 35.60
CA PHE A 1002 -26.47 8.21 36.46
C PHE A 1002 -25.25 9.13 36.53
N THR A 1003 -24.75 9.32 37.75
CA THR A 1003 -23.36 9.71 38.00
C THR A 1003 -22.53 8.44 38.18
N ARG A 1004 -21.20 8.57 38.22
CA ARG A 1004 -20.32 7.44 38.54
C ARG A 1004 -20.73 6.76 39.85
N GLY A 1005 -20.95 7.53 40.91
CA GLY A 1005 -21.36 7.00 42.21
C GLY A 1005 -22.68 6.22 42.15
N ALA A 1006 -23.71 6.80 41.54
CA ALA A 1006 -25.03 6.17 41.44
C ALA A 1006 -25.01 4.87 40.62
N ALA A 1007 -24.22 4.83 39.54
CA ALA A 1007 -24.02 3.63 38.73
C ALA A 1007 -23.33 2.50 39.52
N LEU A 1008 -22.27 2.84 40.27
CA LEU A 1008 -21.54 1.88 41.10
C LEU A 1008 -22.41 1.31 42.22
N GLU A 1009 -23.18 2.16 42.89
CA GLU A 1009 -24.13 1.76 43.93
C GLU A 1009 -25.23 0.85 43.38
N MET A 1010 -25.77 1.15 42.19
CA MET A 1010 -26.75 0.30 41.51
C MET A 1010 -26.20 -1.11 41.25
N LEU A 1011 -24.99 -1.21 40.68
CA LEU A 1011 -24.37 -2.51 40.40
C LEU A 1011 -24.07 -3.30 41.69
N GLN A 1012 -23.56 -2.61 42.71
CA GLN A 1012 -23.25 -3.24 44.00
C GLN A 1012 -24.51 -3.74 44.71
N SER A 1013 -25.57 -2.94 44.77
CA SER A 1013 -26.85 -3.31 45.38
C SER A 1013 -27.58 -4.43 44.62
N ALA A 1014 -27.30 -4.60 43.32
CA ALA A 1014 -27.78 -5.71 42.52
C ALA A 1014 -26.94 -7.00 42.64
N GLY A 1015 -25.86 -6.98 43.44
CA GLY A 1015 -25.02 -8.15 43.71
C GLY A 1015 -23.86 -8.35 42.72
N PHE A 1016 -23.41 -7.28 42.06
CA PHE A 1016 -22.24 -7.30 41.18
C PHE A 1016 -21.05 -6.54 41.80
N GLN A 1017 -19.85 -7.06 41.59
CA GLN A 1017 -18.59 -6.41 41.98
C GLN A 1017 -17.89 -5.85 40.75
N ILE A 1018 -17.39 -4.62 40.82
CA ILE A 1018 -16.64 -4.04 39.71
C ILE A 1018 -15.27 -4.69 39.62
N SER A 1019 -14.95 -5.17 38.41
CA SER A 1019 -13.69 -5.86 38.11
C SER A 1019 -12.78 -5.06 37.18
N GLY A 1020 -13.32 -4.04 36.50
CA GLY A 1020 -12.57 -3.17 35.61
C GLY A 1020 -13.46 -2.13 34.95
N GLY A 1021 -12.85 -1.19 34.24
CA GLY A 1021 -13.57 -0.16 33.49
C GLY A 1021 -12.63 0.87 32.87
N SER A 1022 -13.20 1.76 32.08
CA SER A 1022 -12.52 2.91 31.46
C SER A 1022 -13.47 4.11 31.41
N ALA A 1023 -12.91 5.29 31.17
CA ALA A 1023 -13.63 6.54 31.07
C ALA A 1023 -13.36 7.17 29.69
N ARG A 1024 -14.43 7.55 28.97
CA ARG A 1024 -14.31 8.27 27.71
C ARG A 1024 -14.22 9.76 27.95
N ILE A 1025 -13.05 10.33 27.65
CA ILE A 1025 -12.76 11.75 27.80
C ILE A 1025 -12.42 12.30 26.42
N ASN A 1026 -13.19 13.28 25.94
CA ASN A 1026 -12.88 13.99 24.71
C ASN A 1026 -11.97 15.17 25.03
N ASP A 1027 -11.07 15.52 24.11
CA ASP A 1027 -10.27 16.73 24.27
C ASP A 1027 -11.07 17.96 23.85
N GLU A 1028 -11.61 18.65 24.84
CA GLU A 1028 -12.52 19.79 24.65
C GLU A 1028 -11.93 21.05 25.31
N PRO A 1029 -11.33 21.97 24.54
CA PRO A 1029 -10.70 23.18 25.08
C PRO A 1029 -11.64 24.05 25.93
N ALA A 1030 -12.96 23.94 25.71
CA ALA A 1030 -13.96 24.67 26.48
C ALA A 1030 -14.04 24.24 27.96
N ARG A 1031 -13.65 23.00 28.30
CA ARG A 1031 -13.77 22.47 29.67
C ARG A 1031 -12.96 23.27 30.69
N GLU A 1032 -11.78 23.75 30.30
CA GLU A 1032 -10.86 24.50 31.20
C GLU A 1032 -11.49 25.76 31.78
N LYS A 1033 -12.50 26.33 31.10
CA LYS A 1033 -13.26 27.48 31.60
C LYS A 1033 -14.24 27.13 32.72
N TYR A 1034 -14.70 25.89 32.77
CA TYR A 1034 -15.77 25.42 33.66
C TYR A 1034 -15.28 24.58 34.83
N LEU A 1035 -14.17 23.84 34.68
CA LEU A 1035 -13.60 23.02 35.77
C LEU A 1035 -13.31 23.82 37.06
N PRO A 1036 -12.78 25.07 37.00
CA PRO A 1036 -12.61 25.88 38.21
C PRO A 1036 -13.93 26.18 38.94
N ALA A 1037 -15.02 26.40 38.20
CA ALA A 1037 -16.34 26.64 38.79
C ALA A 1037 -16.90 25.38 39.45
N ILE A 1038 -16.75 24.22 38.81
CA ILE A 1038 -17.15 22.91 39.36
C ILE A 1038 -16.39 22.64 40.67
N ARG A 1039 -15.08 22.91 40.69
CA ARG A 1039 -14.24 22.78 41.89
C ARG A 1039 -14.75 23.65 43.04
N LEU A 1040 -15.09 24.91 42.78
CA LEU A 1040 -15.61 25.82 43.81
C LEU A 1040 -16.97 25.37 44.36
N MET A 1041 -17.88 24.94 43.47
CA MET A 1041 -19.20 24.42 43.88
C MET A 1041 -19.07 23.17 44.75
N ALA A 1042 -18.23 22.21 44.35
CA ALA A 1042 -17.98 21.00 45.13
C ALA A 1042 -17.44 21.30 46.53
N GLY A 1043 -16.46 22.21 46.62
CA GLY A 1043 -15.91 22.64 47.92
C GLY A 1043 -16.94 23.32 48.82
N ALA A 1044 -17.84 24.14 48.25
CA ALA A 1044 -18.93 24.75 49.00
C ALA A 1044 -19.98 23.72 49.48
N SER A 1045 -20.15 22.62 48.75
CA SER A 1045 -21.06 21.51 49.11
C SER A 1045 -20.46 20.47 50.05
N GLY A 1046 -19.18 20.61 50.45
CA GLY A 1046 -18.50 19.63 51.31
C GLY A 1046 -18.14 18.32 50.58
N ILE A 1047 -18.26 18.29 49.26
CA ILE A 1047 -17.81 17.18 48.40
C ILE A 1047 -16.35 17.43 48.03
N ASP A 1048 -15.54 16.38 47.91
CA ASP A 1048 -14.14 16.50 47.51
C ASP A 1048 -14.02 17.22 46.15
N PRO A 1049 -13.42 18.43 46.10
CA PRO A 1049 -13.33 19.22 44.88
C PRO A 1049 -12.48 18.59 43.79
N VAL A 1050 -11.55 17.70 44.14
CA VAL A 1050 -10.70 16.99 43.19
C VAL A 1050 -11.50 15.89 42.52
N VAL A 1051 -12.15 15.04 43.31
CA VAL A 1051 -13.02 13.96 42.82
C VAL A 1051 -14.15 14.51 41.96
N ALA A 1052 -14.77 15.63 42.38
CA ALA A 1052 -15.85 16.24 41.61
C ALA A 1052 -15.41 16.76 40.23
N VAL A 1053 -14.16 17.25 40.10
CA VAL A 1053 -13.57 17.67 38.82
C VAL A 1053 -13.23 16.46 37.99
N GLU A 1054 -12.60 15.43 38.57
CA GLU A 1054 -12.24 14.19 37.87
C GLU A 1054 -13.48 13.49 37.32
N ASP A 1055 -14.53 13.33 38.12
CA ASP A 1055 -15.78 12.72 37.71
C ASP A 1055 -16.58 13.59 36.71
N ALA A 1056 -16.20 14.85 36.49
CA ALA A 1056 -16.82 15.72 35.48
C ALA A 1056 -16.15 15.68 34.10
N LEU A 1057 -14.97 15.06 33.99
CA LEU A 1057 -14.23 14.94 32.72
C LEU A 1057 -14.82 13.90 31.76
N PRO A 1058 -15.23 12.70 32.20
CA PRO A 1058 -15.72 11.68 31.29
C PRO A 1058 -17.15 12.00 30.84
N TRP A 1059 -17.44 11.86 29.55
CA TRP A 1059 -18.83 11.95 29.07
C TRP A 1059 -19.56 10.60 29.16
N GLN A 1060 -18.82 9.50 29.24
CA GLN A 1060 -19.34 8.13 29.40
C GLN A 1060 -18.34 7.25 30.16
N TYR A 1061 -18.85 6.33 30.96
CA TYR A 1061 -18.08 5.27 31.62
C TYR A 1061 -18.33 3.92 30.96
N LEU A 1062 -17.29 3.12 30.86
CA LEU A 1062 -17.34 1.73 30.48
C LEU A 1062 -16.99 0.88 31.71
N VAL A 1063 -17.82 -0.11 32.04
CA VAL A 1063 -17.70 -0.85 33.30
C VAL A 1063 -17.80 -2.35 33.03
N ILE A 1064 -16.91 -3.13 33.64
CA ILE A 1064 -17.03 -4.59 33.75
C ILE A 1064 -17.35 -4.95 35.19
N ALA A 1065 -18.53 -5.52 35.42
CA ALA A 1065 -18.94 -6.03 36.72
C ALA A 1065 -19.04 -7.57 36.68
N VAL A 1066 -18.65 -8.23 37.76
CA VAL A 1066 -18.69 -9.69 37.90
C VAL A 1066 -19.79 -10.06 38.90
N ALA A 1067 -20.55 -11.09 38.58
CA ALA A 1067 -21.52 -11.69 39.49
C ALA A 1067 -20.78 -12.33 40.67
N ALA A 1068 -20.81 -11.66 41.83
CA ALA A 1068 -20.02 -11.99 43.01
C ALA A 1068 -20.55 -13.16 43.82
#